data_AF-A0A7Y1VS82-F1
#
_entry.id   AF-A0A7Y1VS82-F1
#
_cell.length_a   1.000
_cell.length_b   1.000
_cell.length_c   1.000
_cell.angle_alpha   90.00
_cell.angle_beta   90.00
_cell.angle_gamma   90.00
#
_symmetry.space_group_name_H-M   'P 1'
#
loop_
_entity.id
_entity.type
_entity.pdbx_description
1 polymer ?
#
loop_
_entity_poly.entity_id
_entity_poly.type
_entity_poly.pdbx_seq_one_letter_code
_entity_poly.pdbx_strand_id
1 'polypeptide(L)'
;MRPVFVFSLVCTLLFSNNSIGQVFLGSTLPDSKLLTWEGDIASRLIDSCDHFLLREIDQSLKRRAGFWNRDFSSPQNYVTSIQPNRKTFAGLIGLKEGRVDFDYPDTLAVVGYGPGYTIYETRWPVFGQVHGEGLLVLPDHAPDRAVIVVPDADQLPEDVLGLNNSLPDSLQLARRYAEMGMCVLIPTIIDRQTTFKQLSNREYIYRSAFGLGRHIIGYEIQKILAGVDWFAKSSIRDIAVAGYGEGGLLAFYAGATDTRIDETHVAGYFGSRQHVWQEPAYHNVFGLLQQFGDAEIASLIAPRKLVIYNNLEGPTLEVPVGTGGKPGRLFSPSVEEINAELDRLKQLVSGLPWQVMVQKAKPAEGLPPEVLYLPDSKTRHERQLMELDFHNQWLLVESPYVRKEFMIDLNTDSTLEVFQESATTYRKYFAEEVIGKFEHALLPFNARTRKIEIESANVSAYEVVLDVFSGVFAYGILMVPNDIKSGEKRPVVVCQHGLEGRAQSTIGEKDYRAYKAFATRLAERGYITFAPQNIYIFEDRFRTLQFKANAIKKTLFSIMVPQHQQITNWLGSLDIVDEDKIAFYGLSYGGKSAMRIPPLVDNYCLAICSADFNDWVWKIASSRSPYSYILTGEYEIFEWNLGGTFNYSEMAALIAPRPFMVERGHFDGVAPDERVAHEYAKVRYLYQAKLGIGDRTEIE
;
A
#
# COMPACT_ATOMS: atom_id res chain seq x y z
N MET A 1 93.61 -8.13 -28.34
CA MET A 1 92.64 -7.53 -27.40
C MET A 1 91.33 -8.30 -27.49
N ARG A 2 91.03 -9.11 -26.47
CA ARG A 2 89.67 -9.60 -26.07
C ARG A 2 89.20 -8.63 -24.95
N PRO A 3 87.89 -8.42 -24.65
CA PRO A 3 86.91 -9.43 -24.17
C PRO A 3 85.46 -9.27 -24.72
N VAL A 4 84.65 -10.34 -24.82
CA VAL A 4 83.69 -10.95 -23.85
C VAL A 4 82.47 -10.08 -23.51
N PHE A 5 81.28 -10.57 -23.86
CA PHE A 5 80.08 -10.45 -23.05
C PHE A 5 79.35 -11.80 -22.98
N VAL A 6 79.11 -12.23 -21.75
CA VAL A 6 78.37 -13.43 -21.33
C VAL A 6 76.95 -12.99 -20.99
N PHE A 7 75.92 -13.74 -21.39
CA PHE A 7 74.72 -13.89 -20.56
C PHE A 7 74.08 -15.27 -20.75
N SER A 8 73.75 -15.86 -19.60
CA SER A 8 73.19 -17.19 -19.38
C SER A 8 71.67 -17.09 -19.16
N LEU A 9 70.88 -18.03 -19.68
CA LEU A 9 69.52 -18.34 -19.20
C LEU A 9 69.17 -19.76 -19.68
N VAL A 10 69.43 -20.80 -18.87
CA VAL A 10 68.52 -21.43 -17.89
C VAL A 10 67.23 -21.99 -18.52
N CYS A 11 67.20 -23.32 -18.57
CA CYS A 11 66.06 -24.17 -18.94
C CYS A 11 64.85 -23.94 -18.01
N THR A 12 63.65 -23.84 -18.57
CA THR A 12 62.40 -23.98 -17.82
C THR A 12 61.79 -25.35 -18.13
N LEU A 13 61.79 -26.22 -17.12
CA LEU A 13 61.07 -27.50 -17.11
C LEU A 13 59.56 -27.22 -17.00
N LEU A 14 58.81 -27.69 -18.00
CA LEU A 14 57.35 -27.79 -17.95
C LEU A 14 56.97 -28.98 -17.07
N PHE A 15 56.49 -28.73 -15.86
CA PHE A 15 55.77 -29.73 -15.07
C PHE A 15 54.27 -29.58 -15.36
N SER A 16 53.72 -30.52 -16.12
CA SER A 16 52.28 -30.76 -16.24
C SER A 16 51.79 -31.49 -14.98
N ASN A 17 51.26 -30.74 -14.01
CA ASN A 17 50.47 -31.32 -12.92
C ASN A 17 49.04 -31.52 -13.39
N ASN A 18 48.73 -32.74 -13.85
CA ASN A 18 47.36 -33.25 -13.88
C ASN A 18 46.96 -33.65 -12.45
N SER A 19 46.62 -32.66 -11.63
CA SER A 19 45.82 -32.86 -10.43
C SER A 19 44.36 -32.84 -10.85
N ILE A 20 43.62 -33.90 -10.54
CA ILE A 20 42.16 -33.95 -10.64
C ILE A 20 41.62 -32.77 -9.81
N GLY A 21 41.15 -31.73 -10.50
CA GLY A 21 40.88 -30.42 -9.92
C GLY A 21 39.62 -30.42 -9.06
N GLN A 22 39.79 -30.19 -7.76
CA GLN A 22 38.74 -29.58 -6.93
C GLN A 22 38.55 -28.14 -7.40
N VAL A 23 37.31 -27.76 -7.71
CA VAL A 23 36.96 -26.38 -8.04
C VAL A 23 37.03 -25.53 -6.76
N PHE A 24 38.05 -24.67 -6.70
CA PHE A 24 38.21 -23.46 -5.86
C PHE A 24 37.31 -23.27 -4.62
N LEU A 25 37.91 -23.20 -3.43
CA LEU A 25 37.23 -22.67 -2.22
C LEU A 25 38.17 -21.81 -1.35
N GLY A 26 38.64 -20.70 -1.91
CA GLY A 26 39.38 -19.65 -1.21
C GLY A 26 38.49 -18.83 -0.23
N SER A 27 39.05 -17.81 0.39
CA SER A 27 38.33 -16.90 1.31
C SER A 27 37.24 -16.06 0.61
N THR A 28 37.29 -15.98 -0.72
CA THR A 28 36.33 -15.31 -1.62
C THR A 28 35.99 -16.21 -2.81
N LEU A 29 34.83 -15.99 -3.44
CA LEU A 29 34.50 -16.60 -4.73
C LEU A 29 35.32 -15.99 -5.88
N PRO A 30 35.57 -16.73 -6.97
CA PRO A 30 36.12 -16.18 -8.22
C PRO A 30 35.35 -14.93 -8.67
N ASP A 31 36.07 -13.97 -9.25
CA ASP A 31 35.53 -12.71 -9.79
C ASP A 31 34.71 -11.85 -8.82
N SER A 32 34.87 -12.08 -7.51
CA SER A 32 34.29 -11.25 -6.45
C SER A 32 35.36 -10.53 -5.61
N LYS A 33 34.99 -9.39 -5.04
CA LYS A 33 35.82 -8.69 -4.05
C LYS A 33 35.60 -9.28 -2.66
N LEU A 34 36.54 -9.10 -1.75
CA LEU A 34 36.33 -9.44 -0.34
C LEU A 34 35.23 -8.55 0.28
N LEU A 35 34.26 -9.18 0.95
CA LEU A 35 33.27 -8.46 1.77
C LEU A 35 33.91 -8.05 3.10
N THR A 36 34.25 -6.77 3.21
CA THR A 36 34.88 -6.17 4.40
C THR A 36 33.88 -5.51 5.35
N TRP A 37 32.58 -5.66 5.11
CA TRP A 37 31.56 -5.06 5.96
C TRP A 37 31.47 -5.80 7.31
N GLU A 38 31.46 -5.02 8.38
CA GLU A 38 31.27 -5.48 9.76
C GLU A 38 29.86 -5.11 10.26
N GLY A 39 29.39 -5.77 11.32
CA GLY A 39 28.07 -5.55 11.91
C GLY A 39 26.92 -6.30 11.21
N ASP A 40 25.68 -5.92 11.54
CA ASP A 40 24.46 -6.54 10.99
C ASP A 40 24.13 -5.99 9.60
N ILE A 41 24.45 -6.76 8.56
CA ILE A 41 24.21 -6.38 7.15
C ILE A 41 22.70 -6.28 6.86
N ALA A 42 21.84 -7.08 7.52
CA ALA A 42 20.40 -6.98 7.38
C ALA A 42 19.89 -5.63 7.91
N SER A 43 20.42 -5.15 9.04
CA SER A 43 20.09 -3.82 9.56
C SER A 43 20.51 -2.72 8.58
N ARG A 44 21.72 -2.81 8.03
CA ARG A 44 22.19 -1.87 6.98
C ARG A 44 21.29 -1.88 5.75
N LEU A 45 20.76 -3.06 5.38
CA LEU A 45 19.85 -3.20 4.25
C LEU A 45 18.55 -2.41 4.47
N ILE A 46 17.97 -2.51 5.67
CA ILE A 46 16.77 -1.74 6.02
C ILE A 46 17.05 -0.24 5.97
N ASP A 47 18.16 0.23 6.56
CA ASP A 47 18.53 1.66 6.55
C ASP A 47 18.74 2.19 5.12
N SER A 48 19.35 1.37 4.27
CA SER A 48 19.57 1.71 2.85
C SER A 48 18.25 1.80 2.08
N CYS A 49 17.32 0.86 2.30
CA CYS A 49 15.99 0.90 1.71
C CYS A 49 15.16 2.10 2.21
N ASP A 50 15.30 2.45 3.49
CA ASP A 50 14.66 3.61 4.11
C ASP A 50 15.09 4.92 3.43
N HIS A 51 16.41 5.14 3.36
CA HIS A 51 16.99 6.31 2.69
C HIS A 51 16.63 6.37 1.21
N PHE A 52 16.61 5.21 0.53
CA PHE A 52 16.19 5.12 -0.85
C PHE A 52 14.74 5.59 -1.03
N LEU A 53 13.80 5.07 -0.24
CA LEU A 53 12.39 5.43 -0.34
C LEU A 53 12.12 6.91 0.02
N LEU A 54 12.79 7.44 1.06
CA LEU A 54 12.69 8.86 1.40
C LEU A 54 13.16 9.75 0.24
N ARG A 55 14.28 9.40 -0.39
CA ARG A 55 14.76 10.11 -1.58
C ARG A 55 13.77 10.02 -2.75
N GLU A 56 13.14 8.86 -2.96
CA GLU A 56 12.11 8.71 -4.01
C GLU A 56 10.86 9.56 -3.72
N ILE A 57 10.43 9.65 -2.46
CA ILE A 57 9.34 10.54 -2.03
C ILE A 57 9.70 12.00 -2.32
N ASP A 58 10.90 12.45 -1.97
CA ASP A 58 11.35 13.82 -2.25
C ASP A 58 11.40 14.12 -3.75
N GLN A 59 11.88 13.16 -4.54
CA GLN A 59 11.90 13.28 -6.00
C GLN A 59 10.50 13.25 -6.62
N SER A 60 9.49 12.69 -5.95
CA SER A 60 8.12 12.65 -6.47
C SER A 60 7.58 14.05 -6.78
N LEU A 61 7.89 15.06 -5.97
CA LEU A 61 7.50 16.46 -6.20
C LEU A 61 7.92 16.98 -7.56
N LYS A 62 9.14 16.66 -7.99
CA LYS A 62 9.68 17.08 -9.30
C LYS A 62 9.01 16.33 -10.45
N ARG A 63 8.64 15.07 -10.22
CA ARG A 63 8.04 14.19 -11.23
C ARG A 63 6.55 14.47 -11.45
N ARG A 64 5.83 14.96 -10.42
CA ARG A 64 4.38 15.23 -10.49
C ARG A 64 3.98 16.08 -11.68
N ALA A 65 4.74 17.14 -11.99
CA ALA A 65 4.43 18.05 -13.10
C ALA A 65 4.21 17.33 -14.44
N GLY A 66 4.89 16.21 -14.69
CA GLY A 66 4.74 15.42 -15.92
C GLY A 66 3.38 14.73 -16.08
N PHE A 67 2.57 14.65 -15.01
CA PHE A 67 1.22 14.07 -15.04
C PHE A 67 0.12 15.11 -15.30
N TRP A 68 0.47 16.37 -15.52
CA TRP A 68 -0.49 17.47 -15.67
C TRP A 68 -0.31 18.20 -16.99
N ASN A 69 -1.39 18.34 -17.74
CA ASN A 69 -1.44 19.13 -18.97
C ASN A 69 -2.42 20.30 -18.78
N ARG A 70 -2.03 21.30 -17.98
CA ARG A 70 -2.91 22.42 -17.60
C ARG A 70 -3.03 23.43 -18.75
N ASP A 71 -4.27 23.72 -19.15
CA ASP A 71 -4.57 24.78 -20.11
C ASP A 71 -5.04 26.04 -19.36
N PHE A 72 -4.25 27.11 -19.44
CA PHE A 72 -4.52 28.38 -18.77
C PHE A 72 -5.23 29.41 -19.65
N SER A 73 -5.62 29.06 -20.88
CA SER A 73 -6.21 30.01 -21.83
C SER A 73 -7.58 30.56 -21.40
N SER A 74 -8.33 29.81 -20.59
CA SER A 74 -9.54 30.27 -19.91
C SER A 74 -9.86 29.39 -18.70
N PRO A 75 -10.65 29.85 -17.72
CA PRO A 75 -11.09 29.01 -16.60
C PRO A 75 -11.80 27.72 -17.05
N GLN A 76 -12.58 27.77 -18.14
CA GLN A 76 -13.28 26.60 -18.67
C GLN A 76 -12.32 25.58 -19.29
N ASN A 77 -11.31 26.07 -20.04
CA ASN A 77 -10.29 25.20 -20.64
C ASN A 77 -9.43 24.55 -19.56
N TYR A 78 -9.12 25.28 -18.49
CA TYR A 78 -8.44 24.73 -17.32
C TYR A 78 -9.20 23.57 -16.70
N VAL A 79 -10.48 23.78 -16.37
CA VAL A 79 -11.34 22.73 -15.79
C VAL A 79 -11.38 21.49 -16.70
N THR A 80 -11.49 21.71 -18.01
CA THR A 80 -11.50 20.63 -19.00
C THR A 80 -10.17 19.88 -19.03
N SER A 81 -9.05 20.60 -19.02
CA SER A 81 -7.70 20.02 -19.14
C SER A 81 -7.30 19.19 -17.91
N ILE A 82 -7.79 19.55 -16.72
CA ILE A 82 -7.50 18.83 -15.46
C ILE A 82 -8.50 17.71 -15.14
N GLN A 83 -9.54 17.51 -15.96
CA GLN A 83 -10.56 16.50 -15.71
C GLN A 83 -10.00 15.07 -15.59
N PRO A 84 -8.99 14.65 -16.39
CA PRO A 84 -8.32 13.37 -16.18
C PRO A 84 -7.67 13.26 -14.79
N ASN A 85 -7.01 14.32 -14.30
CA ASN A 85 -6.40 14.34 -12.97
C ASN A 85 -7.46 14.23 -11.87
N ARG A 86 -8.62 14.90 -12.02
CA ARG A 86 -9.75 14.77 -11.09
C ARG A 86 -10.25 13.33 -11.03
N LYS A 87 -10.44 12.70 -12.19
CA LYS A 87 -10.88 11.29 -12.27
C LYS A 87 -9.87 10.34 -11.63
N THR A 88 -8.58 10.54 -11.89
CA THR A 88 -7.50 9.78 -11.25
C THR A 88 -7.56 9.93 -9.74
N PHE A 89 -7.66 11.17 -9.23
CA PHE A 89 -7.72 11.44 -7.79
C PHE A 89 -8.93 10.77 -7.13
N ALA A 90 -10.12 10.87 -7.72
CA ALA A 90 -11.32 10.18 -7.25
C ALA A 90 -11.13 8.66 -7.17
N GLY A 91 -10.45 8.05 -8.16
CA GLY A 91 -10.11 6.64 -8.16
C GLY A 91 -9.12 6.25 -7.04
N LEU A 92 -8.09 7.07 -6.79
CA LEU A 92 -7.09 6.82 -5.74
C LEU A 92 -7.71 6.79 -4.34
N ILE A 93 -8.65 7.69 -4.07
CA ILE A 93 -9.32 7.76 -2.77
C ILE A 93 -10.52 6.80 -2.66
N GLY A 94 -10.75 5.94 -3.67
CA GLY A 94 -11.75 4.88 -3.63
C GLY A 94 -13.20 5.30 -3.90
N LEU A 95 -13.45 6.40 -4.61
CA LEU A 95 -14.81 6.78 -5.03
C LEU A 95 -15.30 5.91 -6.20
N LYS A 96 -15.82 4.72 -5.90
CA LYS A 96 -16.20 3.73 -6.91
C LYS A 96 -17.70 3.42 -6.95
N GLU A 97 -18.38 3.53 -5.82
CA GLU A 97 -19.76 3.10 -5.67
C GLU A 97 -20.74 4.08 -6.33
N GLY A 98 -21.77 3.54 -6.97
CA GLY A 98 -22.91 4.33 -7.44
C GLY A 98 -23.76 4.78 -6.25
N ARG A 99 -24.06 6.08 -6.18
CA ARG A 99 -24.90 6.63 -5.12
C ARG A 99 -26.38 6.34 -5.36
N VAL A 100 -27.13 6.17 -4.28
CA VAL A 100 -28.58 5.94 -4.28
C VAL A 100 -29.30 7.28 -4.39
N ASP A 101 -30.25 7.38 -5.32
CA ASP A 101 -31.11 8.55 -5.43
C ASP A 101 -32.18 8.56 -4.32
N PHE A 102 -32.43 9.72 -3.72
CA PHE A 102 -33.50 9.98 -2.76
C PHE A 102 -34.01 11.42 -2.86
N ASP A 103 -35.29 11.63 -2.50
CA ASP A 103 -35.95 12.94 -2.59
C ASP A 103 -35.63 13.86 -1.40
N TYR A 104 -35.61 13.30 -0.18
CA TYR A 104 -35.38 14.05 1.06
C TYR A 104 -34.77 13.15 2.14
N PRO A 105 -33.84 13.65 2.99
CA PRO A 105 -33.33 12.89 4.14
C PRO A 105 -34.44 12.51 5.12
N ASP A 106 -34.42 11.29 5.64
CA ASP A 106 -35.36 10.86 6.66
C ASP A 106 -35.18 11.71 7.92
N THR A 107 -36.27 12.28 8.43
CA THR A 107 -36.28 13.01 9.70
C THR A 107 -36.65 12.05 10.83
N LEU A 108 -35.73 11.84 11.76
CA LEU A 108 -35.92 10.90 12.86
C LEU A 108 -36.56 11.57 14.09
N ALA A 109 -36.06 12.75 14.46
CA ALA A 109 -36.55 13.52 15.59
C ALA A 109 -36.19 15.01 15.46
N VAL A 110 -36.97 15.87 16.14
CA VAL A 110 -36.56 17.26 16.39
C VAL A 110 -35.66 17.27 17.63
N VAL A 111 -34.43 17.74 17.45
CA VAL A 111 -33.38 17.75 18.48
C VAL A 111 -33.44 19.04 19.30
N GLY A 112 -33.76 20.15 18.66
CA GLY A 112 -33.73 21.46 19.30
C GLY A 112 -34.02 22.61 18.34
N TYR A 113 -33.93 23.82 18.88
CA TYR A 113 -34.17 25.07 18.17
C TYR A 113 -33.04 26.04 18.43
N GLY A 114 -32.56 26.71 17.39
CA GLY A 114 -31.70 27.89 17.55
C GLY A 114 -32.41 29.16 17.09
N PRO A 115 -31.75 30.33 17.21
CA PRO A 115 -32.33 31.58 16.75
C PRO A 115 -32.56 31.57 15.23
N GLY A 116 -33.79 31.30 14.79
CA GLY A 116 -34.19 31.32 13.39
C GLY A 116 -33.97 30.02 12.61
N TYR A 117 -33.78 28.88 13.31
CA TYR A 117 -33.62 27.57 12.69
C TYR A 117 -34.07 26.41 13.59
N THR A 118 -34.47 25.30 12.96
CA THR A 118 -34.84 24.04 13.60
C THR A 118 -33.80 22.96 13.32
N ILE A 119 -33.52 22.10 14.31
CA ILE A 119 -32.49 21.06 14.26
C ILE A 119 -33.14 19.70 14.28
N TYR A 120 -32.80 18.87 13.31
CA TYR A 120 -33.34 17.53 13.12
C TYR A 120 -32.22 16.49 13.21
N GLU A 121 -32.48 15.38 13.89
CA GLU A 121 -31.73 14.15 13.70
C GLU A 121 -32.17 13.53 12.37
N THR A 122 -31.22 13.15 11.52
CA THR A 122 -31.51 12.70 10.17
C THR A 122 -30.67 11.52 9.70
N ARG A 123 -31.21 10.80 8.71
CA ARG A 123 -30.57 9.70 7.99
C ARG A 123 -30.85 9.82 6.50
N TRP A 124 -29.88 9.49 5.64
CA TRP A 124 -30.08 9.46 4.18
C TRP A 124 -29.33 8.29 3.54
N PRO A 125 -29.88 7.69 2.47
CA PRO A 125 -29.20 6.62 1.75
C PRO A 125 -27.98 7.16 0.99
N VAL A 126 -26.93 6.35 0.87
CA VAL A 126 -25.68 6.76 0.22
C VAL A 126 -25.30 5.80 -0.90
N PHE A 127 -24.91 4.56 -0.58
CA PHE A 127 -24.61 3.53 -1.57
C PHE A 127 -24.87 2.14 -0.99
N GLY A 128 -25.37 1.20 -1.80
CA GLY A 128 -25.71 -0.14 -1.31
C GLY A 128 -26.63 -0.07 -0.09
N GLN A 129 -26.17 -0.58 1.05
CA GLN A 129 -26.88 -0.50 2.35
C GLN A 129 -26.28 0.54 3.31
N VAL A 130 -25.31 1.34 2.86
CA VAL A 130 -24.66 2.37 3.66
C VAL A 130 -25.48 3.66 3.62
N HIS A 131 -25.68 4.24 4.79
CA HIS A 131 -26.37 5.50 5.00
C HIS A 131 -25.42 6.55 5.57
N GLY A 132 -25.77 7.82 5.39
CA GLY A 132 -25.27 8.91 6.21
C GLY A 132 -26.25 9.13 7.35
N GLU A 133 -25.73 9.40 8.54
CA GLU A 133 -26.54 9.80 9.70
C GLU A 133 -25.89 10.99 10.40
N GLY A 134 -26.69 11.87 10.98
CA GLY A 134 -26.19 13.05 11.68
C GLY A 134 -27.29 14.07 11.93
N LEU A 135 -26.97 15.35 11.74
CA LEU A 135 -27.91 16.45 11.97
C LEU A 135 -28.21 17.22 10.68
N LEU A 136 -29.46 17.63 10.53
CA LEU A 136 -29.92 18.57 9.51
C LEU A 136 -30.47 19.82 10.22
N VAL A 137 -29.96 20.98 9.84
CA VAL A 137 -30.40 22.28 10.36
C VAL A 137 -31.09 23.04 9.24
N LEU A 138 -32.35 23.37 9.45
CA LEU A 138 -33.16 24.11 8.49
C LEU A 138 -33.49 25.50 9.06
N PRO A 139 -33.18 26.58 8.34
CA PRO A 139 -33.64 27.91 8.74
C PRO A 139 -35.17 28.01 8.65
N ASP A 140 -35.76 28.94 9.40
CA ASP A 140 -37.21 29.17 9.43
C ASP A 140 -37.75 29.82 8.13
N HIS A 141 -36.85 30.11 7.18
CA HIS A 141 -37.15 30.61 5.84
C HIS A 141 -36.63 29.63 4.79
N ALA A 142 -37.10 29.76 3.54
CA ALA A 142 -36.59 28.93 2.45
C ALA A 142 -35.10 29.24 2.17
N PRO A 143 -34.18 28.29 2.38
CA PRO A 143 -32.76 28.52 2.15
C PRO A 143 -32.45 28.56 0.65
N ASP A 144 -31.58 29.48 0.25
CA ASP A 144 -30.97 29.54 -1.07
C ASP A 144 -29.50 29.07 -1.07
N ARG A 145 -28.91 28.84 0.11
CA ARG A 145 -27.53 28.38 0.31
C ARG A 145 -27.48 27.23 1.30
N ALA A 146 -26.65 26.23 1.01
CA ALA A 146 -26.45 25.09 1.88
C ALA A 146 -24.96 24.80 2.13
N VAL A 147 -24.66 24.18 3.26
CA VAL A 147 -23.32 23.71 3.59
C VAL A 147 -23.36 22.34 4.23
N ILE A 148 -22.44 21.48 3.82
CA ILE A 148 -22.15 20.23 4.54
C ILE A 148 -20.96 20.50 5.45
N VAL A 149 -21.14 20.39 6.77
CA VAL A 149 -20.07 20.65 7.75
C VAL A 149 -19.61 19.33 8.34
N VAL A 150 -18.36 18.97 8.07
CA VAL A 150 -17.78 17.69 8.47
C VAL A 150 -16.92 17.91 9.72
N PRO A 151 -17.24 17.25 10.85
CA PRO A 151 -16.45 17.35 12.08
C PRO A 151 -15.09 16.63 11.94
N ASP A 152 -14.17 16.86 12.89
CA ASP A 152 -13.04 15.94 13.07
C ASP A 152 -13.54 14.56 13.57
N ALA A 153 -12.76 13.49 13.39
CA ALA A 153 -13.21 12.15 13.76
C ALA A 153 -13.49 11.99 15.27
N ASP A 154 -12.89 12.82 16.13
CA ASP A 154 -13.18 12.77 17.58
C ASP A 154 -14.20 13.84 18.02
N GLN A 155 -14.91 14.45 17.07
CA GLN A 155 -15.98 15.41 17.31
C GLN A 155 -17.33 14.86 16.83
N LEU A 156 -18.38 15.12 17.60
CA LEU A 156 -19.74 14.74 17.23
C LEU A 156 -20.43 15.87 16.43
N PRO A 157 -21.43 15.52 15.58
CA PRO A 157 -22.31 16.52 14.96
C PRO A 157 -22.92 17.51 15.97
N GLU A 158 -23.27 17.01 17.15
CA GLU A 158 -23.82 17.81 18.26
C GLU A 158 -22.82 18.83 18.80
N ASP A 159 -21.54 18.47 18.88
CA ASP A 159 -20.49 19.33 19.42
C ASP A 159 -20.26 20.53 18.50
N VAL A 160 -20.14 20.29 17.19
CA VAL A 160 -19.85 21.34 16.20
C VAL A 160 -21.05 22.26 15.92
N LEU A 161 -22.25 21.84 16.34
CA LEU A 161 -23.47 22.66 16.33
C LEU A 161 -23.71 23.40 17.65
N GLY A 162 -22.94 23.11 18.70
CA GLY A 162 -23.07 23.76 20.01
C GLY A 162 -24.28 23.29 20.81
N LEU A 163 -24.74 22.04 20.61
CA LEU A 163 -25.80 21.42 21.43
C LEU A 163 -25.31 21.02 22.83
N ASN A 164 -24.01 21.10 23.05
CA ASN A 164 -23.37 20.89 24.33
C ASN A 164 -22.17 21.84 24.46
N ASN A 165 -21.51 21.82 25.62
CA ASN A 165 -20.35 22.66 25.91
C ASN A 165 -19.00 21.94 25.67
N SER A 166 -18.97 20.90 24.84
CA SER A 166 -17.76 20.10 24.60
C SER A 166 -16.72 20.83 23.75
N LEU A 167 -17.15 21.78 22.91
CA LEU A 167 -16.27 22.57 22.05
C LEU A 167 -16.43 24.08 22.30
N PRO A 168 -15.33 24.85 22.24
CA PRO A 168 -15.41 26.31 22.26
C PRO A 168 -16.12 26.84 21.01
N ASP A 169 -16.73 28.02 21.11
CA ASP A 169 -17.47 28.67 20.01
C ASP A 169 -16.64 28.85 18.72
N SER A 170 -15.31 28.90 18.82
CA SER A 170 -14.39 28.98 17.68
C SER A 170 -14.34 27.70 16.83
N LEU A 171 -14.72 26.55 17.39
CA LEU A 171 -14.76 25.24 16.71
C LEU A 171 -16.19 24.79 16.39
N GLN A 172 -17.22 25.53 16.80
CA GLN A 172 -18.62 25.28 16.46
C GLN A 172 -18.96 25.78 15.03
N LEU A 173 -18.23 25.26 14.02
CA LEU A 173 -18.34 25.72 12.64
C LEU A 173 -19.77 25.56 12.08
N ALA A 174 -20.47 24.47 12.43
CA ALA A 174 -21.81 24.23 11.92
C ALA A 174 -22.82 25.25 12.45
N ARG A 175 -22.71 25.58 13.74
CA ARG A 175 -23.51 26.63 14.37
C ARG A 175 -23.36 27.98 13.68
N ARG A 176 -22.12 28.36 13.34
CA ARG A 176 -21.84 29.62 12.63
C ARG A 176 -22.57 29.70 11.29
N TYR A 177 -22.61 28.61 10.52
CA TYR A 177 -23.33 28.61 9.24
C TYR A 177 -24.86 28.59 9.43
N ALA A 178 -25.37 27.93 10.46
CA ALA A 178 -26.79 27.99 10.82
C ALA A 178 -27.20 29.43 11.21
N GLU A 179 -26.38 30.12 12.00
CA GLU A 179 -26.57 31.54 12.36
C GLU A 179 -26.53 32.49 11.14
N MET A 180 -25.92 32.06 10.02
CA MET A 180 -25.94 32.80 8.75
C MET A 180 -27.20 32.51 7.90
N GLY A 181 -28.15 31.73 8.41
CA GLY A 181 -29.38 31.37 7.70
C GLY A 181 -29.20 30.31 6.60
N MET A 182 -28.13 29.53 6.65
CA MET A 182 -27.89 28.45 5.67
C MET A 182 -28.57 27.15 6.10
N CYS A 183 -28.94 26.32 5.13
CA CYS A 183 -29.22 24.90 5.39
C CYS A 183 -27.91 24.18 5.73
N VAL A 184 -27.83 23.50 6.88
CA VAL A 184 -26.60 22.82 7.32
C VAL A 184 -26.82 21.32 7.46
N LEU A 185 -26.03 20.51 6.78
CA LEU A 185 -26.00 19.05 6.95
C LEU A 185 -24.69 18.65 7.64
N ILE A 186 -24.77 17.87 8.71
CA ILE A 186 -23.62 17.52 9.56
C ILE A 186 -23.53 16.00 9.66
N PRO A 187 -22.71 15.32 8.85
CA PRO A 187 -22.59 13.87 8.88
C PRO A 187 -21.78 13.39 10.09
N THR A 188 -22.15 12.22 10.60
CA THR A 188 -21.31 11.41 11.50
C THR A 188 -20.24 10.70 10.66
N ILE A 189 -19.00 10.82 11.08
CA ILE A 189 -17.86 10.11 10.52
C ILE A 189 -17.34 9.06 11.51
N ILE A 190 -16.55 8.11 11.04
CA ILE A 190 -16.00 7.05 11.89
C ILE A 190 -14.92 7.63 12.80
N ASP A 191 -15.16 7.54 14.11
CA ASP A 191 -14.24 8.03 15.14
C ASP A 191 -12.92 7.24 15.28
N ARG A 192 -11.99 7.76 16.10
CA ARG A 192 -10.72 7.09 16.40
C ARG A 192 -10.78 6.21 17.66
N GLN A 193 -11.97 5.98 18.21
CA GLN A 193 -12.12 5.10 19.38
C GLN A 193 -11.72 3.67 19.04
N THR A 194 -11.38 2.91 20.08
CA THR A 194 -10.93 1.52 19.96
C THR A 194 -12.05 0.57 20.36
N THR A 195 -12.84 0.11 19.38
CA THR A 195 -13.92 -0.86 19.63
C THR A 195 -13.43 -2.31 19.48
N PHE A 196 -12.46 -2.54 18.57
CA PHE A 196 -11.98 -3.87 18.25
C PHE A 196 -10.53 -4.07 18.72
N LYS A 197 -10.36 -4.81 19.82
CA LYS A 197 -9.06 -4.98 20.51
C LYS A 197 -8.45 -3.62 20.87
N GLN A 198 -7.29 -3.28 20.30
CA GLN A 198 -6.56 -2.03 20.51
C GLN A 198 -6.49 -1.18 19.21
N LEU A 199 -7.24 -1.57 18.17
CA LEU A 199 -7.25 -0.92 16.87
C LEU A 199 -8.30 0.18 16.81
N SER A 200 -7.97 1.34 16.22
CA SER A 200 -8.95 2.41 16.01
C SER A 200 -10.03 1.97 15.02
N ASN A 201 -11.25 2.47 15.19
CA ASN A 201 -12.38 2.18 14.31
C ASN A 201 -12.08 2.59 12.85
N ARG A 202 -11.35 3.69 12.63
CA ARG A 202 -10.88 4.10 11.28
C ARG A 202 -9.91 3.11 10.67
N GLU A 203 -8.90 2.66 11.41
CA GLU A 203 -7.93 1.69 10.88
C GLU A 203 -8.58 0.33 10.62
N TYR A 204 -9.50 -0.10 11.48
CA TYR A 204 -10.28 -1.32 11.30
C TYR A 204 -11.01 -1.37 9.95
N ILE A 205 -11.75 -0.30 9.60
CA ILE A 205 -12.43 -0.19 8.31
C ILE A 205 -11.44 -0.04 7.15
N TYR A 206 -10.38 0.76 7.34
CA TYR A 206 -9.35 0.99 6.34
C TYR A 206 -8.69 -0.32 5.86
N ARG A 207 -8.33 -1.22 6.78
CA ARG A 207 -7.59 -2.46 6.46
C ARG A 207 -8.33 -3.33 5.43
N SER A 208 -9.62 -3.60 5.66
CA SER A 208 -10.43 -4.38 4.72
C SER A 208 -10.69 -3.60 3.43
N ALA A 209 -11.06 -2.33 3.54
CA ALA A 209 -11.35 -1.49 2.38
C ALA A 209 -10.13 -1.40 1.43
N PHE A 210 -8.92 -1.20 1.96
CA PHE A 210 -7.69 -1.05 1.18
C PHE A 210 -7.38 -2.29 0.33
N GLY A 211 -7.49 -3.49 0.92
CA GLY A 211 -7.33 -4.76 0.21
C GLY A 211 -8.40 -4.98 -0.87
N LEU A 212 -9.59 -4.43 -0.67
CA LEU A 212 -10.71 -4.44 -1.62
C LEU A 212 -10.68 -3.26 -2.60
N GLY A 213 -9.64 -2.42 -2.57
CA GLY A 213 -9.45 -1.28 -3.48
C GLY A 213 -10.39 -0.11 -3.22
N ARG A 214 -10.82 0.06 -1.97
CA ARG A 214 -11.60 1.19 -1.45
C ARG A 214 -10.82 1.85 -0.33
N HIS A 215 -11.33 2.98 0.14
CA HIS A 215 -10.72 3.71 1.22
C HIS A 215 -11.80 4.34 2.10
N ILE A 216 -11.56 4.43 3.41
CA ILE A 216 -12.49 5.07 4.36
C ILE A 216 -12.79 6.52 3.97
N ILE A 217 -11.76 7.27 3.53
CA ILE A 217 -11.90 8.60 2.90
C ILE A 217 -12.95 8.58 1.78
N GLY A 218 -12.89 7.61 0.87
CA GLY A 218 -13.86 7.49 -0.22
C GLY A 218 -15.27 7.23 0.29
N TYR A 219 -15.44 6.31 1.25
CA TYR A 219 -16.75 6.03 1.84
C TYR A 219 -17.37 7.26 2.51
N GLU A 220 -16.59 8.04 3.27
CA GLU A 220 -17.08 9.23 3.96
C GLU A 220 -17.34 10.39 2.98
N ILE A 221 -16.53 10.53 1.93
CA ILE A 221 -16.83 11.48 0.84
C ILE A 221 -18.12 11.09 0.12
N GLN A 222 -18.41 9.79 -0.09
CA GLN A 222 -19.70 9.41 -0.68
C GLN A 222 -20.88 9.89 0.19
N LYS A 223 -20.77 9.85 1.53
CA LYS A 223 -21.81 10.41 2.42
C LYS A 223 -22.01 11.91 2.19
N ILE A 224 -20.92 12.65 2.01
CA ILE A 224 -20.94 14.09 1.67
C ILE A 224 -21.58 14.29 0.29
N LEU A 225 -21.15 13.55 -0.73
CA LEU A 225 -21.64 13.71 -2.10
C LEU A 225 -23.10 13.29 -2.28
N ALA A 226 -23.62 12.38 -1.46
CA ALA A 226 -25.06 12.10 -1.39
C ALA A 226 -25.85 13.33 -0.87
N GLY A 227 -25.31 14.07 0.09
CA GLY A 227 -25.87 15.36 0.51
C GLY A 227 -25.81 16.41 -0.61
N VAL A 228 -24.72 16.45 -1.39
CA VAL A 228 -24.60 17.32 -2.57
C VAL A 228 -25.62 16.93 -3.65
N ASP A 229 -25.84 15.64 -3.90
CA ASP A 229 -26.86 15.15 -4.83
C ASP A 229 -28.26 15.64 -4.46
N TRP A 230 -28.57 15.64 -3.16
CA TRP A 230 -29.84 16.15 -2.65
C TRP A 230 -29.95 17.67 -2.80
N PHE A 231 -28.95 18.45 -2.36
CA PHE A 231 -28.97 19.91 -2.51
C PHE A 231 -29.05 20.37 -3.97
N ALA A 232 -28.43 19.64 -4.90
CA ALA A 232 -28.48 19.95 -6.32
C ALA A 232 -29.88 19.78 -6.94
N LYS A 233 -30.81 19.10 -6.26
CA LYS A 233 -32.20 18.91 -6.70
C LYS A 233 -33.18 19.89 -6.05
N SER A 234 -32.75 20.61 -5.02
CA SER A 234 -33.60 21.54 -4.27
C SER A 234 -33.48 22.98 -4.80
N SER A 235 -34.06 23.94 -4.08
CA SER A 235 -33.97 25.39 -4.40
C SER A 235 -32.61 26.02 -4.06
N ILE A 236 -31.62 25.21 -3.67
CA ILE A 236 -30.30 25.67 -3.24
C ILE A 236 -29.52 26.10 -4.48
N ARG A 237 -28.98 27.32 -4.44
CA ARG A 237 -28.19 27.92 -5.51
C ARG A 237 -26.69 27.77 -5.30
N ASP A 238 -26.25 27.85 -4.03
CA ASP A 238 -24.83 27.71 -3.67
C ASP A 238 -24.67 26.54 -2.68
N ILE A 239 -23.79 25.59 -3.01
CA ILE A 239 -23.45 24.44 -2.17
C ILE A 239 -22.01 24.59 -1.68
N ALA A 240 -21.84 24.64 -0.36
CA ALA A 240 -20.54 24.64 0.28
C ALA A 240 -20.24 23.30 0.99
N VAL A 241 -18.96 22.99 1.15
CA VAL A 241 -18.51 21.96 2.09
C VAL A 241 -17.42 22.56 2.98
N ALA A 242 -17.54 22.35 4.28
CA ALA A 242 -16.62 22.85 5.29
C ALA A 242 -16.20 21.74 6.23
N GLY A 243 -14.98 21.80 6.76
CA GLY A 243 -14.59 20.86 7.82
C GLY A 243 -13.32 21.22 8.57
N TYR A 244 -13.12 20.52 9.68
CA TYR A 244 -11.99 20.68 10.60
C TYR A 244 -11.29 19.33 10.83
N GLY A 245 -9.96 19.30 10.85
CA GLY A 245 -9.20 18.05 11.07
C GLY A 245 -9.46 17.03 9.97
N GLU A 246 -9.93 15.82 10.32
CA GLU A 246 -10.38 14.82 9.34
C GLU A 246 -11.51 15.34 8.46
N GLY A 247 -12.45 16.09 9.05
CA GLY A 247 -13.47 16.76 8.28
C GLY A 247 -12.90 17.79 7.32
N GLY A 248 -11.78 18.42 7.66
CA GLY A 248 -11.02 19.29 6.77
C GLY A 248 -10.46 18.55 5.57
N LEU A 249 -9.86 17.37 5.79
CA LEU A 249 -9.42 16.46 4.72
C LEU A 249 -10.60 16.07 3.82
N LEU A 250 -11.69 15.59 4.41
CA LEU A 250 -12.86 15.09 3.67
C LEU A 250 -13.55 16.20 2.87
N ALA A 251 -13.73 17.38 3.46
CA ALA A 251 -14.27 18.56 2.78
C ALA A 251 -13.39 18.98 1.59
N PHE A 252 -12.08 19.02 1.82
CA PHE A 252 -11.10 19.37 0.80
C PHE A 252 -11.14 18.39 -0.39
N TYR A 253 -11.17 17.09 -0.11
CA TYR A 253 -11.17 16.06 -1.14
C TYR A 253 -12.52 15.96 -1.85
N ALA A 254 -13.64 16.20 -1.15
CA ALA A 254 -14.96 16.32 -1.77
C ALA A 254 -14.99 17.51 -2.75
N GLY A 255 -14.55 18.70 -2.33
CA GLY A 255 -14.43 19.87 -3.19
C GLY A 255 -13.52 19.63 -4.40
N ALA A 256 -12.43 18.88 -4.22
CA ALA A 256 -11.53 18.51 -5.30
C ALA A 256 -12.09 17.44 -6.26
N THR A 257 -13.14 16.70 -5.90
CA THR A 257 -13.68 15.61 -6.74
C THR A 257 -15.03 15.94 -7.39
N ASP A 258 -15.84 16.80 -6.78
CA ASP A 258 -17.16 17.17 -7.31
C ASP A 258 -17.24 18.65 -7.64
N THR A 259 -17.54 18.97 -8.91
CA THR A 259 -17.57 20.35 -9.41
C THR A 259 -18.84 21.11 -9.06
N ARG A 260 -19.85 20.46 -8.48
CA ARG A 260 -21.10 21.10 -8.02
C ARG A 260 -20.95 21.80 -6.67
N ILE A 261 -19.83 21.60 -5.98
CA ILE A 261 -19.52 22.30 -4.73
C ILE A 261 -18.90 23.66 -5.09
N ASP A 262 -19.59 24.75 -4.79
CA ASP A 262 -19.18 26.11 -5.14
C ASP A 262 -18.09 26.66 -4.21
N GLU A 263 -18.17 26.31 -2.92
CA GLU A 263 -17.22 26.76 -1.89
C GLU A 263 -16.69 25.60 -1.04
N THR A 264 -15.37 25.54 -0.86
CA THR A 264 -14.70 24.56 0.01
C THR A 264 -13.94 25.27 1.12
N HIS A 265 -14.20 24.90 2.36
CA HIS A 265 -13.64 25.51 3.57
C HIS A 265 -12.85 24.49 4.38
N VAL A 266 -11.55 24.71 4.54
CA VAL A 266 -10.63 23.75 5.16
C VAL A 266 -9.99 24.35 6.40
N ALA A 267 -10.18 23.72 7.55
CA ALA A 267 -9.52 24.06 8.81
C ALA A 267 -8.69 22.89 9.35
N GLY A 268 -7.53 23.17 9.94
CA GLY A 268 -6.75 22.19 10.70
C GLY A 268 -6.20 21.00 9.91
N TYR A 269 -6.01 21.10 8.58
CA TYR A 269 -5.54 19.99 7.73
C TYR A 269 -4.48 20.38 6.67
N PHE A 270 -4.71 21.45 5.91
CA PHE A 270 -3.94 21.75 4.68
C PHE A 270 -2.44 21.92 4.92
N GLY A 271 -1.60 21.17 4.21
CA GLY A 271 -0.14 21.25 4.33
C GLY A 271 0.63 20.30 3.42
N SER A 272 1.95 20.18 3.64
CA SER A 272 2.77 19.26 2.85
C SER A 272 2.43 17.80 3.15
N ARG A 273 2.19 17.01 2.09
CA ARG A 273 1.88 15.56 2.21
C ARG A 273 3.12 14.66 2.13
N GLN A 274 4.33 15.23 2.05
CA GLN A 274 5.57 14.45 1.88
C GLN A 274 5.86 13.50 3.05
N HIS A 275 5.28 13.76 4.22
CA HIS A 275 5.42 12.92 5.41
C HIS A 275 4.17 12.11 5.73
N VAL A 276 3.23 11.92 4.79
CA VAL A 276 1.99 11.14 5.01
C VAL A 276 2.26 9.72 5.52
N TRP A 277 3.43 9.15 5.21
CA TRP A 277 3.84 7.85 5.73
C TRP A 277 4.01 7.81 7.25
N GLN A 278 4.12 8.95 7.93
CA GLN A 278 4.16 9.07 9.40
C GLN A 278 2.77 9.12 10.03
N GLU A 279 1.72 9.38 9.25
CA GLU A 279 0.36 9.54 9.77
C GLU A 279 -0.31 8.18 10.03
N PRO A 280 -1.43 8.10 10.77
CA PRO A 280 -2.15 6.86 10.97
C PRO A 280 -2.48 6.13 9.66
N ALA A 281 -2.62 4.79 9.71
CA ALA A 281 -2.79 3.96 8.51
C ALA A 281 -3.94 4.41 7.62
N TYR A 282 -5.03 4.91 8.20
CA TYR A 282 -6.21 5.34 7.48
C TYR A 282 -6.02 6.66 6.67
N HIS A 283 -4.82 7.27 6.67
CA HIS A 283 -4.42 8.33 5.73
C HIS A 283 -3.58 7.83 4.55
N ASN A 284 -3.22 6.54 4.52
CA ASN A 284 -2.40 5.95 3.48
C ASN A 284 -3.20 5.70 2.19
N VAL A 285 -3.13 6.65 1.27
CA VAL A 285 -3.67 6.51 -0.08
C VAL A 285 -2.58 5.98 -1.03
N PHE A 286 -2.80 4.79 -1.61
CA PHE A 286 -1.84 4.14 -2.49
C PHE A 286 -1.57 4.98 -3.75
N GLY A 287 -0.37 5.54 -3.88
CA GLY A 287 0.06 6.34 -5.01
C GLY A 287 -0.26 7.83 -4.94
N LEU A 288 -0.71 8.35 -3.79
CA LEU A 288 -1.05 9.78 -3.65
C LEU A 288 0.06 10.69 -4.18
N LEU A 289 1.28 10.51 -3.67
CA LEU A 289 2.43 11.36 -3.96
C LEU A 289 3.00 11.16 -5.37
N GLN A 290 2.50 10.20 -6.16
CA GLN A 290 2.88 10.05 -7.55
C GLN A 290 2.42 11.25 -8.39
N GLN A 291 1.21 11.77 -8.10
CA GLN A 291 0.58 12.84 -8.88
C GLN A 291 0.12 14.03 -8.03
N PHE A 292 -0.06 13.83 -6.72
CA PHE A 292 -0.76 14.77 -5.85
C PHE A 292 -0.04 15.03 -4.52
N GLY A 293 0.02 16.30 -4.12
CA GLY A 293 0.04 16.78 -2.74
C GLY A 293 -1.09 17.79 -2.57
N ASP A 294 -1.20 18.44 -1.41
CA ASP A 294 -2.34 19.33 -1.16
C ASP A 294 -2.36 20.53 -2.12
N ALA A 295 -1.21 21.07 -2.56
CA ALA A 295 -1.18 22.11 -3.60
C ALA A 295 -1.76 21.62 -4.94
N GLU A 296 -1.45 20.39 -5.36
CA GLU A 296 -2.01 19.80 -6.56
C GLU A 296 -3.51 19.53 -6.42
N ILE A 297 -3.97 19.03 -5.27
CA ILE A 297 -5.39 18.76 -4.98
C ILE A 297 -6.18 20.07 -4.92
N ALA A 298 -5.63 21.12 -4.30
CA ALA A 298 -6.26 22.44 -4.26
C ALA A 298 -6.42 23.04 -5.67
N SER A 299 -5.47 22.76 -6.57
CA SER A 299 -5.59 23.17 -7.98
C SER A 299 -6.78 22.52 -8.69
N LEU A 300 -7.26 21.36 -8.23
CA LEU A 300 -8.49 20.74 -8.74
C LEU A 300 -9.76 21.51 -8.34
N ILE A 301 -9.70 22.39 -7.34
CA ILE A 301 -10.86 23.18 -6.91
C ILE A 301 -11.03 24.41 -7.81
N ALA A 302 -9.93 24.99 -8.29
CA ALA A 302 -9.94 26.14 -9.18
C ALA A 302 -10.85 25.92 -10.42
N PRO A 303 -11.63 26.93 -10.84
CA PRO A 303 -11.68 28.30 -10.33
C PRO A 303 -12.69 28.51 -9.18
N ARG A 304 -13.23 27.44 -8.57
CA ARG A 304 -14.22 27.54 -7.49
C ARG A 304 -13.58 28.01 -6.19
N LYS A 305 -14.39 28.47 -5.25
CA LYS A 305 -13.90 29.14 -4.04
C LYS A 305 -13.25 28.12 -3.09
N LEU A 306 -11.99 28.37 -2.72
CA LEU A 306 -11.27 27.63 -1.68
C LEU A 306 -10.88 28.58 -0.56
N VAL A 307 -11.26 28.26 0.67
CA VAL A 307 -10.92 28.98 1.89
C VAL A 307 -10.08 28.09 2.80
N ILE A 308 -8.88 28.53 3.14
CA ILE A 308 -8.01 27.88 4.13
C ILE A 308 -8.02 28.72 5.41
N TYR A 309 -8.38 28.09 6.54
CA TYR A 309 -8.32 28.71 7.85
C TYR A 309 -6.95 28.48 8.49
N ASN A 310 -6.23 29.57 8.76
CA ASN A 310 -4.84 29.51 9.26
C ASN A 310 -4.68 29.86 10.75
N ASN A 311 -5.79 30.00 11.48
CA ASN A 311 -5.80 30.32 12.92
C ASN A 311 -6.45 29.21 13.78
N LEU A 312 -6.81 28.09 13.17
CA LEU A 312 -7.33 26.93 13.88
C LEU A 312 -6.28 25.82 13.80
N GLU A 313 -5.63 25.55 14.93
CA GLU A 313 -4.74 24.41 15.06
C GLU A 313 -5.54 23.12 14.82
N GLY A 314 -5.01 22.23 13.99
CA GLY A 314 -5.58 20.92 13.73
C GLY A 314 -5.46 19.98 14.93
N PRO A 315 -6.20 18.86 14.92
CA PRO A 315 -6.05 17.83 15.94
C PRO A 315 -4.62 17.27 15.92
N THR A 316 -4.06 17.05 17.10
CA THR A 316 -2.78 16.34 17.27
C THR A 316 -3.06 14.99 17.92
N LEU A 317 -2.50 13.93 17.35
CA LEU A 317 -2.69 12.55 17.80
C LEU A 317 -1.38 11.78 17.70
N GLU A 318 -1.14 10.89 18.66
CA GLU A 318 -0.09 9.88 18.59
C GLU A 318 -0.72 8.49 18.77
N VAL A 319 -0.51 7.62 17.78
CA VAL A 319 -0.80 6.18 17.87
C VAL A 319 0.49 5.49 18.32
N PRO A 320 0.54 4.98 19.56
CA PRO A 320 1.77 4.38 20.09
C PRO A 320 2.08 3.02 19.45
N VAL A 321 3.34 2.62 19.59
CA VAL A 321 3.78 1.26 19.27
C VAL A 321 3.05 0.23 20.14
N GLY A 322 2.83 -0.98 19.61
CA GLY A 322 2.25 -2.08 20.36
C GLY A 322 0.71 -2.10 20.45
N THR A 323 0.00 -1.15 19.82
CA THR A 323 -1.49 -1.16 19.72
C THR A 323 -2.01 -2.22 18.76
N GLY A 324 -1.14 -2.87 17.99
CA GLY A 324 -1.50 -3.72 16.85
C GLY A 324 -1.92 -2.92 15.60
N GLY A 325 -2.21 -1.63 15.73
CA GLY A 325 -2.36 -0.67 14.63
C GLY A 325 -1.00 -0.18 14.11
N LYS A 326 -1.02 0.57 13.00
CA LYS A 326 0.18 1.25 12.51
C LYS A 326 0.53 2.40 13.48
N PRO A 327 1.73 2.43 14.08
CA PRO A 327 2.20 3.60 14.81
C PRO A 327 2.26 4.81 13.89
N GLY A 328 1.83 5.96 14.39
CA GLY A 328 1.73 7.15 13.56
C GLY A 328 1.38 8.39 14.37
N ARG A 329 1.58 9.55 13.75
CA ARG A 329 1.33 10.85 14.37
C ARG A 329 0.59 11.75 13.41
N LEU A 330 -0.45 12.42 13.91
CA LEU A 330 -1.05 13.58 13.26
C LEU A 330 -0.53 14.81 13.97
N PHE A 331 0.02 15.73 13.19
CA PHE A 331 0.43 17.05 13.67
C PHE A 331 -0.46 18.10 13.03
N SER A 332 -0.78 19.14 13.79
CA SER A 332 -1.33 20.35 13.19
C SER A 332 -0.29 20.95 12.24
N PRO A 333 -0.64 21.26 10.97
CA PRO A 333 0.24 22.01 10.11
C PRO A 333 0.61 23.35 10.74
N SER A 334 1.90 23.67 10.73
CA SER A 334 2.39 25.00 11.12
C SER A 334 1.97 26.06 10.12
N VAL A 335 1.95 27.33 10.54
CA VAL A 335 1.66 28.46 9.64
C VAL A 335 2.69 28.53 8.50
N GLU A 336 3.94 28.19 8.79
CA GLU A 336 5.03 28.12 7.82
C GLU A 336 4.77 27.03 6.76
N GLU A 337 4.35 25.84 7.17
CA GLU A 337 4.01 24.75 6.24
C GLU A 337 2.78 25.08 5.40
N ILE A 338 1.75 25.68 6.00
CA ILE A 338 0.57 26.17 5.27
C ILE A 338 1.01 27.17 4.20
N ASN A 339 1.81 28.18 4.57
CA ASN A 339 2.28 29.20 3.64
C ASN A 339 3.15 28.61 2.52
N ALA A 340 4.04 27.66 2.82
CA ALA A 340 4.87 26.99 1.82
C ALA A 340 4.02 26.22 0.80
N GLU A 341 2.99 25.51 1.25
CA GLU A 341 2.09 24.77 0.35
C GLU A 341 1.16 25.70 -0.44
N LEU A 342 0.72 26.84 0.15
CA LEU A 342 0.00 27.89 -0.56
C LEU A 342 0.86 28.54 -1.64
N ASP A 343 2.16 28.75 -1.40
CA ASP A 343 3.07 29.31 -2.40
C ASP A 343 3.29 28.34 -3.57
N ARG A 344 3.36 27.02 -3.30
CA ARG A 344 3.32 26.00 -4.35
C ARG A 344 2.03 26.07 -5.15
N LEU A 345 0.87 26.17 -4.49
CA LEU A 345 -0.42 26.30 -5.17
C LEU A 345 -0.46 27.54 -6.07
N LYS A 346 0.00 28.71 -5.59
CA LYS A 346 0.07 29.95 -6.39
C LYS A 346 0.89 29.75 -7.66
N GLN A 347 2.00 29.02 -7.60
CA GLN A 347 2.80 28.70 -8.79
C GLN A 347 2.02 27.82 -9.77
N LEU A 348 1.37 26.76 -9.27
CA LEU A 348 0.59 25.81 -10.08
C LEU A 348 -0.61 26.44 -10.80
N VAL A 349 -1.19 27.51 -10.25
CA VAL A 349 -2.37 28.21 -10.81
C VAL A 349 -2.07 29.62 -11.32
N SER A 350 -0.80 30.00 -11.44
CA SER A 350 -0.37 31.37 -11.79
C SER A 350 -0.93 31.91 -13.12
N GLY A 351 -1.33 31.02 -14.03
CA GLY A 351 -1.99 31.37 -15.29
C GLY A 351 -3.50 31.62 -15.19
N LEU A 352 -4.11 31.48 -14.01
CA LEU A 352 -5.54 31.72 -13.79
C LEU A 352 -5.79 33.03 -13.02
N PRO A 353 -6.88 33.76 -13.32
CA PRO A 353 -7.36 34.85 -12.49
C PRO A 353 -8.12 34.29 -11.26
N TRP A 354 -7.46 33.42 -10.50
CA TRP A 354 -8.01 32.72 -9.34
C TRP A 354 -7.02 32.70 -8.19
N GLN A 355 -7.51 32.85 -6.97
CA GLN A 355 -6.68 32.83 -5.76
C GLN A 355 -7.43 32.13 -4.64
N VAL A 356 -6.68 31.30 -3.90
CA VAL A 356 -7.13 30.74 -2.63
C VAL A 356 -7.28 31.86 -1.60
N MET A 357 -8.35 31.80 -0.81
CA MET A 357 -8.56 32.73 0.29
C MET A 357 -7.99 32.17 1.58
N VAL A 358 -7.12 32.94 2.24
CA VAL A 358 -6.66 32.63 3.59
C VAL A 358 -7.43 33.50 4.56
N GLN A 359 -8.14 32.88 5.50
CA GLN A 359 -8.99 33.59 6.44
C GLN A 359 -8.74 33.13 7.87
N LYS A 360 -9.12 33.97 8.82
CA LYS A 360 -9.29 33.55 10.21
C LYS A 360 -10.72 33.08 10.42
N ALA A 361 -10.89 31.90 10.99
CA ALA A 361 -12.19 31.44 11.47
C ALA A 361 -12.68 32.40 12.57
N LYS A 362 -13.91 32.88 12.42
CA LYS A 362 -14.63 33.62 13.46
C LYS A 362 -15.41 32.64 14.33
N PRO A 363 -15.54 32.90 15.65
CA PRO A 363 -16.39 32.09 16.51
C PRO A 363 -17.87 32.23 16.15
N ALA A 364 -18.69 31.30 16.61
CA ALA A 364 -20.13 31.51 16.70
C ALA A 364 -20.42 32.66 17.68
N GLU A 365 -21.40 33.52 17.37
CA GLU A 365 -21.68 34.74 18.13
C GLU A 365 -23.10 34.76 18.72
N GLY A 366 -24.02 33.93 18.22
CA GLY A 366 -25.40 33.86 18.71
C GLY A 366 -25.55 33.27 20.11
N LEU A 367 -26.79 32.97 20.49
CA LEU A 367 -27.05 32.10 21.65
C LEU A 367 -26.91 30.63 21.22
N PRO A 368 -26.35 29.75 22.06
CA PRO A 368 -26.39 28.31 21.82
C PRO A 368 -27.83 27.82 21.62
N PRO A 369 -28.07 26.78 20.81
CA PRO A 369 -29.39 26.23 20.62
C PRO A 369 -30.04 25.74 21.91
N GLU A 370 -31.36 25.88 21.99
CA GLU A 370 -32.19 25.18 22.96
C GLU A 370 -32.26 23.69 22.58
N VAL A 371 -31.92 22.82 23.54
CA VAL A 371 -31.88 21.37 23.34
C VAL A 371 -33.15 20.75 23.94
N LEU A 372 -33.94 20.08 23.11
CA LEU A 372 -35.07 19.26 23.55
C LEU A 372 -34.61 17.86 23.96
N TYR A 373 -33.72 17.29 23.16
CA TYR A 373 -33.19 15.93 23.33
C TYR A 373 -31.81 15.85 22.67
N LEU A 374 -30.89 15.09 23.26
CA LEU A 374 -29.59 14.78 22.65
C LEU A 374 -29.63 13.40 22.00
N PRO A 375 -29.37 13.30 20.67
CA PRO A 375 -29.30 12.01 19.99
C PRO A 375 -28.33 11.03 20.63
N ASP A 376 -28.65 9.74 20.54
CA ASP A 376 -27.74 8.66 20.95
C ASP A 376 -26.62 8.50 19.92
N SER A 377 -25.56 9.30 20.10
CA SER A 377 -24.39 9.33 19.23
C SER A 377 -23.65 7.99 19.18
N LYS A 378 -23.68 7.21 20.27
CA LYS A 378 -23.02 5.91 20.34
C LYS A 378 -23.73 4.90 19.45
N THR A 379 -25.05 4.75 19.61
CA THR A 379 -25.82 3.81 18.77
C THR A 379 -25.80 4.25 17.30
N ARG A 380 -25.80 5.56 17.02
CA ARG A 380 -25.61 6.09 15.66
C ARG A 380 -24.26 5.69 15.07
N HIS A 381 -23.17 5.90 15.80
CA HIS A 381 -21.83 5.52 15.34
C HIS A 381 -21.73 4.00 15.12
N GLU A 382 -22.22 3.18 16.05
CA GLU A 382 -22.21 1.71 15.92
C GLU A 382 -22.89 1.26 14.63
N ARG A 383 -24.04 1.85 14.26
CA ARG A 383 -24.69 1.58 12.97
C ARG A 383 -23.80 1.95 11.79
N GLN A 384 -23.23 3.17 11.80
CA GLN A 384 -22.39 3.67 10.71
C GLN A 384 -21.14 2.81 10.51
N LEU A 385 -20.51 2.35 11.59
CA LEU A 385 -19.37 1.44 11.57
C LEU A 385 -19.75 0.06 11.02
N MET A 386 -20.86 -0.52 11.50
CA MET A 386 -21.32 -1.82 11.05
C MET A 386 -21.75 -1.82 9.57
N GLU A 387 -22.40 -0.77 9.09
CA GLU A 387 -22.78 -0.65 7.68
C GLU A 387 -21.56 -0.66 6.74
N LEU A 388 -20.47 0.02 7.12
CA LEU A 388 -19.22 0.00 6.36
C LEU A 388 -18.51 -1.36 6.42
N ASP A 389 -18.49 -2.03 7.58
CA ASP A 389 -17.95 -3.40 7.65
C ASP A 389 -18.78 -4.37 6.81
N PHE A 390 -20.12 -4.33 6.92
CA PHE A 390 -20.99 -5.17 6.11
C PHE A 390 -20.81 -4.93 4.61
N HIS A 391 -20.62 -3.68 4.20
CA HIS A 391 -20.29 -3.37 2.81
C HIS A 391 -18.96 -4.01 2.39
N ASN A 392 -17.90 -3.89 3.20
CA ASN A 392 -16.63 -4.56 2.92
C ASN A 392 -16.78 -6.09 2.87
N GLN A 393 -17.56 -6.70 3.77
CA GLN A 393 -17.80 -8.13 3.77
C GLN A 393 -18.60 -8.59 2.54
N TRP A 394 -19.55 -7.77 2.06
CA TRP A 394 -20.25 -8.03 0.80
C TRP A 394 -19.28 -7.93 -0.39
N LEU A 395 -18.46 -6.87 -0.47
CA LEU A 395 -17.43 -6.73 -1.50
C LEU A 395 -16.45 -7.89 -1.54
N LEU A 396 -16.09 -8.45 -0.37
CA LEU A 396 -15.26 -9.64 -0.27
C LEU A 396 -15.95 -10.87 -0.92
N VAL A 397 -17.26 -11.05 -0.72
CA VAL A 397 -18.03 -12.12 -1.37
C VAL A 397 -18.09 -11.93 -2.90
N GLU A 398 -18.19 -10.69 -3.36
CA GLU A 398 -18.22 -10.36 -4.80
C GLU A 398 -16.85 -10.47 -5.48
N SER A 399 -15.77 -10.34 -4.71
CA SER A 399 -14.40 -10.23 -5.23
C SER A 399 -13.99 -11.32 -6.23
N PRO A 400 -14.32 -12.62 -6.06
CA PRO A 400 -14.02 -13.64 -7.07
C PRO A 400 -14.68 -13.40 -8.44
N TYR A 401 -15.87 -12.80 -8.49
CA TYR A 401 -16.54 -12.48 -9.76
C TYR A 401 -15.88 -11.29 -10.45
N VAL A 402 -15.52 -10.26 -9.67
CA VAL A 402 -14.77 -9.10 -10.17
C VAL A 402 -13.41 -9.51 -10.73
N ARG A 403 -12.68 -10.40 -10.04
CA ARG A 403 -11.41 -10.92 -10.56
C ARG A 403 -11.59 -11.77 -11.82
N LYS A 404 -12.65 -12.57 -11.91
CA LYS A 404 -12.95 -13.33 -13.12
C LYS A 404 -13.19 -12.41 -14.32
N GLU A 405 -13.90 -11.30 -14.13
CA GLU A 405 -14.09 -10.28 -15.17
C GLU A 405 -12.76 -9.57 -15.51
N PHE A 406 -11.95 -9.21 -14.51
CA PHE A 406 -10.62 -8.65 -14.72
C PHE A 406 -9.72 -9.59 -15.56
N MET A 407 -9.78 -10.89 -15.30
CA MET A 407 -8.98 -11.93 -15.97
C MET A 407 -9.60 -12.45 -17.28
N ILE A 408 -10.63 -11.79 -17.84
CA ILE A 408 -11.40 -12.31 -18.98
C ILE A 408 -10.56 -12.51 -20.25
N ASP A 409 -9.53 -11.70 -20.46
CA ASP A 409 -8.63 -11.77 -21.62
C ASP A 409 -7.46 -12.75 -21.41
N LEU A 410 -7.42 -13.47 -20.28
CA LEU A 410 -6.45 -14.54 -20.07
C LEU A 410 -6.91 -15.78 -20.85
N ASN A 411 -6.18 -16.10 -21.92
CA ASN A 411 -6.55 -17.16 -22.87
C ASN A 411 -6.26 -18.57 -22.34
N THR A 412 -7.06 -19.02 -21.36
CA THR A 412 -6.89 -20.34 -20.71
C THR A 412 -7.39 -21.52 -21.55
N ASP A 413 -8.19 -21.28 -22.59
CA ASP A 413 -8.77 -22.32 -23.48
C ASP A 413 -8.05 -22.42 -24.84
N SER A 414 -6.79 -21.99 -24.91
CA SER A 414 -5.98 -21.96 -26.13
C SER A 414 -4.66 -22.72 -25.95
N THR A 415 -3.75 -22.63 -26.94
CA THR A 415 -2.41 -23.22 -26.81
C THR A 415 -1.60 -22.54 -25.70
N LEU A 416 -0.57 -23.23 -25.20
CA LEU A 416 0.29 -22.70 -24.14
C LEU A 416 0.99 -21.39 -24.55
N GLU A 417 1.32 -21.23 -25.83
CA GLU A 417 1.94 -20.02 -26.38
C GLU A 417 0.97 -18.84 -26.30
N VAL A 418 -0.28 -19.03 -26.74
CA VAL A 418 -1.32 -17.98 -26.70
C VAL A 418 -1.68 -17.62 -25.25
N PHE A 419 -1.74 -18.61 -24.36
CA PHE A 419 -1.91 -18.36 -22.93
C PHE A 419 -0.77 -17.49 -22.37
N GLN A 420 0.49 -17.85 -22.63
CA GLN A 420 1.67 -17.11 -22.15
C GLN A 420 1.71 -15.68 -22.67
N GLU A 421 1.38 -15.48 -23.95
CA GLU A 421 1.28 -14.15 -24.55
C GLU A 421 0.23 -13.31 -23.81
N SER A 422 -0.98 -13.84 -23.61
CA SER A 422 -2.03 -13.13 -22.87
C SER A 422 -1.66 -12.86 -21.39
N ALA A 423 -0.97 -13.78 -20.73
CA ALA A 423 -0.48 -13.63 -19.36
C ALA A 423 0.54 -12.49 -19.20
N THR A 424 1.23 -12.10 -20.28
CA THR A 424 2.21 -10.98 -20.27
C THR A 424 1.53 -9.65 -19.95
N THR A 425 0.32 -9.42 -20.44
CA THR A 425 -0.49 -8.23 -20.11
C THR A 425 -0.77 -8.17 -18.61
N TYR A 426 -1.14 -9.30 -18.01
CA TYR A 426 -1.43 -9.38 -16.57
C TYR A 426 -0.16 -9.30 -15.71
N ARG A 427 0.97 -9.87 -16.13
CA ARG A 427 2.28 -9.66 -15.46
C ARG A 427 2.68 -8.20 -15.48
N LYS A 428 2.49 -7.50 -16.60
CA LYS A 428 2.74 -6.07 -16.71
C LYS A 428 1.86 -5.28 -15.74
N TYR A 429 0.56 -5.54 -15.72
CA TYR A 429 -0.36 -4.91 -14.77
C TYR A 429 0.06 -5.21 -13.32
N PHE A 430 0.39 -6.46 -13.01
CA PHE A 430 0.86 -6.85 -11.68
C PHE A 430 2.14 -6.10 -11.28
N ALA A 431 3.11 -5.96 -12.19
CA ALA A 431 4.34 -5.22 -11.97
C ALA A 431 4.11 -3.72 -11.76
N GLU A 432 3.27 -3.09 -12.58
CA GLU A 432 3.14 -1.62 -12.64
C GLU A 432 2.07 -1.08 -11.68
N GLU A 433 0.94 -1.77 -11.56
CA GLU A 433 -0.26 -1.29 -10.88
C GLU A 433 -0.45 -1.87 -9.48
N VAL A 434 0.05 -3.10 -9.23
CA VAL A 434 -0.09 -3.77 -7.93
C VAL A 434 1.20 -3.69 -7.12
N ILE A 435 2.30 -4.23 -7.64
CA ILE A 435 3.60 -4.19 -6.97
C ILE A 435 4.18 -2.78 -7.04
N GLY A 436 4.11 -2.14 -8.20
CA GLY A 436 4.72 -0.85 -8.48
C GLY A 436 6.20 -0.97 -8.80
N LYS A 437 6.55 -1.13 -10.07
CA LYS A 437 7.94 -1.24 -10.54
C LYS A 437 8.68 0.10 -10.45
N PHE A 438 9.97 0.08 -10.05
CA PHE A 438 10.84 1.25 -10.20
C PHE A 438 11.48 1.29 -11.60
N GLU A 439 11.60 2.49 -12.16
CA GLU A 439 12.24 2.73 -13.47
C GLU A 439 13.77 2.91 -13.37
N HIS A 440 14.40 2.36 -12.34
CA HIS A 440 15.86 2.37 -12.20
C HIS A 440 16.47 1.20 -12.96
N ALA A 441 17.56 1.46 -13.69
CA ALA A 441 18.38 0.39 -14.25
C ALA A 441 19.14 -0.34 -13.13
N LEU A 442 19.27 -1.66 -13.26
CA LEU A 442 20.15 -2.45 -12.39
C LEU A 442 21.61 -2.03 -12.59
N LEU A 443 22.34 -1.88 -11.50
CA LEU A 443 23.78 -1.63 -11.51
C LEU A 443 24.56 -2.90 -11.89
N PRO A 444 25.85 -2.80 -12.26
CA PRO A 444 26.73 -3.96 -12.29
C PRO A 444 26.76 -4.67 -10.93
N PHE A 445 26.91 -6.01 -10.91
CA PHE A 445 26.80 -6.81 -9.69
C PHE A 445 27.70 -6.33 -8.55
N ASN A 446 28.94 -5.95 -8.88
CA ASN A 446 29.98 -5.59 -7.90
C ASN A 446 30.02 -6.56 -6.71
N ALA A 447 30.05 -7.86 -7.03
CA ALA A 447 29.90 -8.91 -6.04
C ALA A 447 31.00 -8.84 -4.98
N ARG A 448 30.58 -8.83 -3.72
CA ARG A 448 31.46 -8.90 -2.55
C ARG A 448 31.13 -10.16 -1.77
N THR A 449 32.12 -10.99 -1.50
CA THR A 449 31.92 -12.26 -0.80
C THR A 449 32.86 -12.45 0.37
N ARG A 450 32.40 -13.19 1.38
CA ARG A 450 33.21 -13.63 2.52
C ARG A 450 32.79 -15.05 2.89
N LYS A 451 33.75 -15.96 2.93
CA LYS A 451 33.51 -17.33 3.42
C LYS A 451 33.07 -17.30 4.88
N ILE A 452 32.06 -18.10 5.22
CA ILE A 452 31.58 -18.30 6.59
C ILE A 452 31.63 -19.79 6.95
N GLU A 453 31.72 -20.07 8.25
CA GLU A 453 31.68 -21.43 8.77
C GLU A 453 30.23 -21.90 8.96
N ILE A 454 29.97 -23.14 8.59
CA ILE A 454 28.69 -23.82 8.79
C ILE A 454 28.92 -25.25 9.29
N GLU A 455 27.92 -25.83 9.93
CA GLU A 455 27.94 -27.20 10.45
C GLU A 455 27.71 -28.24 9.33
N SER A 456 28.56 -28.22 8.29
CA SER A 456 28.57 -29.24 7.24
C SER A 456 29.97 -29.42 6.68
N ALA A 457 30.43 -30.67 6.59
CA ALA A 457 31.75 -31.01 6.03
C ALA A 457 31.75 -30.99 4.48
N ASN A 458 30.56 -31.10 3.87
CA ASN A 458 30.40 -31.33 2.42
C ASN A 458 29.94 -30.07 1.67
N VAL A 459 29.72 -28.96 2.39
CA VAL A 459 29.20 -27.71 1.82
C VAL A 459 30.06 -26.55 2.28
N SER A 460 30.35 -25.62 1.37
CA SER A 460 30.96 -24.34 1.68
C SER A 460 29.94 -23.22 1.61
N ALA A 461 30.02 -22.24 2.51
CA ALA A 461 29.10 -21.12 2.58
C ALA A 461 29.80 -19.76 2.45
N TYR A 462 29.15 -18.83 1.79
CA TYR A 462 29.64 -17.48 1.53
C TYR A 462 28.53 -16.46 1.77
N GLU A 463 28.81 -15.43 2.55
CA GLU A 463 28.02 -14.20 2.49
C GLU A 463 28.27 -13.51 1.16
N VAL A 464 27.22 -12.97 0.55
CA VAL A 464 27.25 -12.30 -0.74
C VAL A 464 26.52 -10.97 -0.66
N VAL A 465 27.13 -9.90 -1.16
CA VAL A 465 26.50 -8.58 -1.35
C VAL A 465 26.62 -8.16 -2.80
N LEU A 466 25.49 -7.78 -3.41
CA LEU A 466 25.36 -7.32 -4.79
C LEU A 466 24.78 -5.91 -4.82
N ASP A 467 25.32 -5.02 -5.66
CA ASP A 467 24.67 -3.72 -5.91
C ASP A 467 23.40 -3.94 -6.74
N VAL A 468 22.32 -3.20 -6.46
CA VAL A 468 21.04 -3.30 -7.19
C VAL A 468 20.69 -1.97 -7.83
N PHE A 469 20.39 -0.96 -7.01
CA PHE A 469 20.23 0.44 -7.42
C PHE A 469 21.20 1.32 -6.65
N SER A 470 21.31 2.59 -7.03
CA SER A 470 22.04 3.56 -6.22
C SER A 470 21.40 3.64 -4.82
N GLY A 471 22.10 3.14 -3.80
CA GLY A 471 21.62 3.08 -2.41
C GLY A 471 20.77 1.85 -2.06
N VAL A 472 20.64 0.86 -2.95
CA VAL A 472 19.96 -0.42 -2.67
C VAL A 472 20.88 -1.57 -3.08
N PHE A 473 21.02 -2.57 -2.22
CA PHE A 473 21.82 -3.76 -2.46
C PHE A 473 21.02 -5.02 -2.13
N ALA A 474 21.48 -6.17 -2.61
CA ALA A 474 21.00 -7.49 -2.19
C ALA A 474 22.05 -8.15 -1.29
N TYR A 475 21.60 -8.87 -0.26
CA TYR A 475 22.46 -9.63 0.64
C TYR A 475 21.89 -11.03 0.82
N GLY A 476 22.76 -12.02 0.97
CA GLY A 476 22.36 -13.39 1.24
C GLY A 476 23.55 -14.32 1.47
N ILE A 477 23.25 -15.61 1.61
CA ILE A 477 24.24 -16.66 1.83
C ILE A 477 24.17 -17.65 0.66
N LEU A 478 25.26 -17.77 -0.09
CA LEU A 478 25.44 -18.82 -1.09
C LEU A 478 26.04 -20.06 -0.40
N MET A 479 25.46 -21.23 -0.64
CA MET A 479 26.03 -22.51 -0.26
C MET A 479 26.33 -23.35 -1.50
N VAL A 480 27.53 -23.89 -1.55
CA VAL A 480 28.10 -24.62 -2.68
C VAL A 480 28.56 -26.00 -2.20
N PRO A 481 28.05 -27.10 -2.78
CA PRO A 481 28.57 -28.43 -2.55
C PRO A 481 30.07 -28.53 -2.87
N ASN A 482 30.85 -29.18 -2.00
CA ASN A 482 32.30 -29.28 -2.13
C ASN A 482 32.75 -30.30 -3.22
N ASP A 483 31.81 -31.05 -3.79
CA ASP A 483 32.05 -32.15 -4.73
C ASP A 483 31.75 -31.78 -6.21
N ILE A 484 31.47 -30.49 -6.51
CA ILE A 484 31.28 -30.02 -7.88
C ILE A 484 32.58 -30.18 -8.67
N LYS A 485 32.50 -30.91 -9.80
CA LYS A 485 33.64 -31.16 -10.69
C LYS A 485 33.85 -29.98 -11.65
N SER A 486 35.07 -29.86 -12.18
CA SER A 486 35.35 -28.87 -13.23
C SER A 486 34.45 -29.08 -14.45
N GLY A 487 33.79 -28.00 -14.88
CA GLY A 487 32.82 -28.02 -15.99
C GLY A 487 31.44 -28.56 -15.62
N GLU A 488 31.22 -29.00 -14.38
CA GLU A 488 29.90 -29.43 -13.90
C GLU A 488 29.06 -28.20 -13.51
N LYS A 489 27.84 -28.13 -14.04
CA LYS A 489 26.83 -27.13 -13.68
C LYS A 489 25.73 -27.78 -12.85
N ARG A 490 25.30 -27.13 -11.78
CA ARG A 490 24.27 -27.64 -10.87
C ARG A 490 23.06 -26.69 -10.79
N PRO A 491 21.85 -27.23 -10.59
CA PRO A 491 20.66 -26.42 -10.34
C PRO A 491 20.79 -25.64 -9.02
N VAL A 492 20.10 -24.49 -8.96
CA VAL A 492 20.07 -23.62 -7.78
C VAL A 492 18.67 -23.62 -7.15
N VAL A 493 18.61 -23.62 -5.81
CA VAL A 493 17.38 -23.32 -5.06
C VAL A 493 17.58 -22.05 -4.24
N VAL A 494 16.85 -21.00 -4.57
CA VAL A 494 16.74 -19.79 -3.75
C VAL A 494 15.80 -20.08 -2.58
N CYS A 495 16.34 -20.01 -1.36
CA CYS A 495 15.70 -20.48 -0.13
C CYS A 495 15.28 -19.28 0.74
N GLN A 496 13.99 -18.90 0.68
CA GLN A 496 13.49 -17.69 1.31
C GLN A 496 12.91 -17.93 2.71
N HIS A 497 13.47 -17.24 3.71
CA HIS A 497 12.94 -17.20 5.08
C HIS A 497 11.61 -16.41 5.19
N GLY A 498 10.87 -16.62 6.28
CA GLY A 498 9.65 -15.90 6.65
C GLY A 498 9.87 -14.63 7.47
N LEU A 499 8.78 -14.05 7.96
CA LEU A 499 8.70 -12.78 8.72
C LEU A 499 9.66 -12.79 9.91
N GLU A 500 10.40 -11.69 10.12
CA GLU A 500 11.45 -11.54 11.14
C GLU A 500 12.59 -12.58 11.06
N GLY A 501 12.59 -13.42 10.02
CA GLY A 501 13.64 -14.40 9.77
C GLY A 501 14.90 -13.78 9.18
N ARG A 502 15.97 -14.56 9.21
CA ARG A 502 17.25 -14.20 8.60
C ARG A 502 17.63 -15.19 7.52
N ALA A 503 18.52 -14.78 6.60
CA ALA A 503 19.17 -15.70 5.68
C ALA A 503 19.78 -16.90 6.43
N GLN A 504 20.44 -16.61 7.57
CA GLN A 504 21.02 -17.60 8.47
C GLN A 504 19.99 -18.56 9.07
N SER A 505 18.71 -18.18 9.19
CA SER A 505 17.70 -19.06 9.77
C SER A 505 17.37 -20.25 8.88
N THR A 506 17.76 -20.20 7.60
CA THR A 506 17.56 -21.30 6.64
C THR A 506 18.74 -22.29 6.58
N ILE A 507 19.84 -22.00 7.29
CA ILE A 507 21.10 -22.77 7.24
C ILE A 507 21.48 -23.29 8.64
N GLY A 508 22.17 -24.42 8.70
CA GLY A 508 22.69 -25.00 9.96
C GLY A 508 21.61 -25.33 11.00
N GLU A 509 22.01 -25.79 12.20
CA GLU A 509 21.05 -26.26 13.22
C GLU A 509 20.64 -25.20 14.25
N LYS A 510 21.21 -23.99 14.17
CA LYS A 510 20.98 -22.93 15.16
C LYS A 510 19.51 -22.48 15.27
N ASP A 511 18.83 -22.33 14.13
CA ASP A 511 17.40 -21.92 14.04
C ASP A 511 16.52 -23.06 13.47
N TYR A 512 16.88 -24.31 13.75
CA TYR A 512 16.36 -25.53 13.10
C TYR A 512 14.83 -25.72 13.14
N ARG A 513 14.08 -24.96 13.96
CA ARG A 513 12.65 -25.14 14.24
C ARG A 513 11.78 -25.38 12.99
N ALA A 514 11.32 -24.31 12.35
CA ALA A 514 10.42 -24.41 11.19
C ALA A 514 11.21 -24.65 9.90
N TYR A 515 12.44 -24.14 9.82
CA TYR A 515 13.25 -24.19 8.61
C TYR A 515 14.04 -25.49 8.46
N LYS A 516 14.36 -26.22 9.54
CA LYS A 516 15.10 -27.49 9.53
C LYS A 516 16.39 -27.48 8.68
N ALA A 517 17.06 -26.32 8.62
CA ALA A 517 18.23 -26.10 7.78
C ALA A 517 17.99 -26.43 6.29
N PHE A 518 16.78 -26.23 5.75
CA PHE A 518 16.40 -26.77 4.45
C PHE A 518 17.34 -26.37 3.31
N ALA A 519 17.90 -25.16 3.34
CA ALA A 519 18.91 -24.74 2.38
C ALA A 519 20.19 -25.60 2.49
N THR A 520 20.69 -25.84 3.71
CA THR A 520 21.85 -26.72 3.94
C THR A 520 21.56 -28.15 3.49
N ARG A 521 20.37 -28.68 3.81
CA ARG A 521 19.98 -30.06 3.44
C ARG A 521 19.79 -30.23 1.93
N LEU A 522 19.39 -29.19 1.21
CA LEU A 522 19.37 -29.19 -0.26
C LEU A 522 20.78 -29.13 -0.83
N ALA A 523 21.66 -28.32 -0.24
CA ALA A 523 23.07 -28.28 -0.64
C ALA A 523 23.78 -29.63 -0.44
N GLU A 524 23.54 -30.30 0.69
CA GLU A 524 24.06 -31.65 0.96
C GLU A 524 23.55 -32.72 -0.03
N ARG A 525 22.41 -32.48 -0.68
CA ARG A 525 21.86 -33.34 -1.74
C ARG A 525 22.37 -32.99 -3.14
N GLY A 526 23.22 -31.97 -3.25
CA GLY A 526 23.89 -31.59 -4.48
C GLY A 526 23.36 -30.33 -5.15
N TYR A 527 22.33 -29.67 -4.64
CA TYR A 527 21.92 -28.37 -5.18
C TYR A 527 22.90 -27.27 -4.79
N ILE A 528 23.05 -26.23 -5.61
CA ILE A 528 23.54 -24.95 -5.09
C ILE A 528 22.36 -24.27 -4.41
N THR A 529 22.56 -23.58 -3.29
CA THR A 529 21.46 -22.83 -2.67
C THR A 529 21.86 -21.40 -2.38
N PHE A 530 20.93 -20.47 -2.52
CA PHE A 530 21.12 -19.08 -2.13
C PHE A 530 20.01 -18.67 -1.17
N ALA A 531 20.37 -18.27 0.05
CA ALA A 531 19.43 -17.77 1.06
C ALA A 531 19.50 -16.24 1.10
N PRO A 532 18.61 -15.52 0.39
CA PRO A 532 18.56 -14.05 0.43
C PRO A 532 18.00 -13.54 1.76
N GLN A 533 18.50 -12.40 2.21
CA GLN A 533 17.88 -11.60 3.25
C GLN A 533 16.87 -10.64 2.61
N ASN A 534 15.59 -10.89 2.84
CA ASN A 534 14.54 -9.93 2.50
C ASN A 534 14.31 -8.91 3.61
N ILE A 535 13.62 -7.82 3.27
CA ILE A 535 13.55 -6.62 4.11
C ILE A 535 12.53 -6.72 5.26
N TYR A 536 11.80 -7.83 5.42
CA TYR A 536 10.76 -7.98 6.46
C TYR A 536 11.32 -8.39 7.84
N ILE A 537 12.22 -7.57 8.40
CA ILE A 537 12.87 -7.77 9.70
C ILE A 537 13.02 -6.46 10.48
N PHE A 538 13.06 -6.55 11.81
CA PHE A 538 13.12 -5.45 12.79
C PHE A 538 11.80 -4.71 12.98
N GLU A 539 10.69 -5.44 12.92
CA GLU A 539 9.35 -4.95 13.29
C GLU A 539 9.02 -3.63 12.58
N ASP A 540 8.75 -2.57 13.34
CA ASP A 540 8.28 -1.31 12.79
C ASP A 540 9.29 -0.63 11.85
N ARG A 541 10.59 -0.94 11.96
CA ARG A 541 11.62 -0.41 11.05
C ARG A 541 11.35 -0.82 9.60
N PHE A 542 10.90 -2.05 9.34
CA PHE A 542 10.55 -2.43 7.97
C PHE A 542 9.10 -2.15 7.63
N ARG A 543 8.18 -2.30 8.59
CA ARG A 543 6.74 -2.10 8.32
C ARG A 543 6.46 -0.68 7.85
N THR A 544 7.19 0.31 8.38
CA THR A 544 7.08 1.70 7.93
C THR A 544 7.55 1.92 6.48
N LEU A 545 8.44 1.07 5.94
CA LEU A 545 8.86 1.12 4.53
C LEU A 545 7.67 0.87 3.59
N GLN A 546 6.73 0.01 3.96
CA GLN A 546 5.52 -0.23 3.17
C GLN A 546 4.70 1.06 2.99
N PHE A 547 4.60 1.92 4.01
CA PHE A 547 3.85 3.17 3.92
C PHE A 547 4.60 4.26 3.15
N LYS A 548 5.94 4.28 3.27
CA LYS A 548 6.78 5.12 2.40
C LYS A 548 6.62 4.72 0.93
N ALA A 549 6.64 3.41 0.66
CA ALA A 549 6.45 2.86 -0.67
C ALA A 549 5.03 3.14 -1.20
N ASN A 550 3.99 2.86 -0.40
CA ASN A 550 2.60 3.08 -0.78
C ASN A 550 2.33 4.53 -1.19
N ALA A 551 2.93 5.51 -0.49
CA ALA A 551 2.79 6.91 -0.81
C ALA A 551 3.14 7.24 -2.29
N ILE A 552 4.07 6.50 -2.89
CA ILE A 552 4.54 6.68 -4.29
C ILE A 552 4.16 5.52 -5.22
N LYS A 553 3.08 4.78 -4.90
CA LYS A 553 2.54 3.65 -5.70
C LYS A 553 3.55 2.52 -5.83
N LYS A 554 4.16 2.15 -4.71
CA LYS A 554 5.15 1.07 -4.56
C LYS A 554 4.76 0.22 -3.35
N THR A 555 5.36 -0.96 -3.24
CA THR A 555 5.24 -1.88 -2.12
C THR A 555 6.63 -2.31 -1.65
N LEU A 556 6.71 -3.09 -0.57
CA LEU A 556 7.97 -3.77 -0.20
C LEU A 556 8.54 -4.60 -1.37
N PHE A 557 7.66 -5.22 -2.18
CA PHE A 557 8.05 -6.04 -3.32
C PHE A 557 8.64 -5.23 -4.49
N SER A 558 8.38 -3.92 -4.56
CA SER A 558 9.06 -3.02 -5.52
C SER A 558 10.57 -3.01 -5.34
N ILE A 559 11.06 -3.29 -4.12
CA ILE A 559 12.48 -3.37 -3.79
C ILE A 559 12.96 -4.82 -3.92
N MET A 560 12.18 -5.78 -3.43
CA MET A 560 12.59 -7.20 -3.42
C MET A 560 12.62 -7.82 -4.82
N VAL A 561 11.71 -7.47 -5.73
CA VAL A 561 11.74 -7.98 -7.13
C VAL A 561 13.06 -7.67 -7.83
N PRO A 562 13.56 -6.41 -7.90
CA PRO A 562 14.85 -6.13 -8.51
C PRO A 562 16.04 -6.70 -7.73
N GLN A 563 15.96 -6.84 -6.40
CA GLN A 563 16.98 -7.58 -5.64
C GLN A 563 17.07 -9.04 -6.13
N HIS A 564 15.93 -9.71 -6.28
CA HIS A 564 15.89 -11.09 -6.75
C HIS A 564 16.30 -11.22 -8.22
N GLN A 565 15.91 -10.28 -9.10
CA GLN A 565 16.40 -10.26 -10.49
C GLN A 565 17.94 -10.14 -10.53
N GLN A 566 18.51 -9.29 -9.67
CA GLN A 566 19.96 -9.13 -9.59
C GLN A 566 20.65 -10.39 -9.04
N ILE A 567 20.05 -11.03 -8.03
CA ILE A 567 20.52 -12.30 -7.48
C ILE A 567 20.52 -13.37 -8.57
N THR A 568 19.44 -13.55 -9.32
CA THR A 568 19.36 -14.59 -10.35
C THR A 568 20.26 -14.32 -11.55
N ASN A 569 20.42 -13.06 -11.94
CA ASN A 569 21.38 -12.66 -12.98
C ASN A 569 22.82 -13.00 -12.58
N TRP A 570 23.19 -12.70 -11.33
CA TRP A 570 24.52 -13.02 -10.81
C TRP A 570 24.72 -14.53 -10.67
N LEU A 571 23.74 -15.25 -10.12
CA LEU A 571 23.81 -16.71 -10.00
C LEU A 571 23.98 -17.39 -11.37
N GLY A 572 23.20 -16.98 -12.37
CA GLY A 572 23.32 -17.51 -13.74
C GLY A 572 24.68 -17.24 -14.39
N SER A 573 25.39 -16.19 -13.95
CA SER A 573 26.75 -15.88 -14.44
C SER A 573 27.86 -16.75 -13.84
N LEU A 574 27.57 -17.56 -12.81
CA LEU A 574 28.57 -18.43 -12.19
C LEU A 574 28.78 -19.70 -13.02
N ASP A 575 30.02 -20.05 -13.32
CA ASP A 575 30.37 -21.22 -14.16
C ASP A 575 29.83 -22.57 -13.63
N ILE A 576 29.58 -22.65 -12.32
CA ILE A 576 29.07 -23.85 -11.63
C ILE A 576 27.54 -23.94 -11.60
N VAL A 577 26.83 -22.92 -12.10
CA VAL A 577 25.36 -22.84 -12.08
C VAL A 577 24.77 -23.19 -13.45
N ASP A 578 23.72 -24.01 -13.43
CA ASP A 578 22.81 -24.18 -14.56
C ASP A 578 21.79 -23.03 -14.55
N GLU A 579 22.00 -22.03 -15.42
CA GLU A 579 21.24 -20.77 -15.42
C GLU A 579 19.75 -20.95 -15.73
N ASP A 580 19.39 -22.03 -16.45
CA ASP A 580 18.01 -22.39 -16.77
C ASP A 580 17.29 -23.11 -15.60
N LYS A 581 18.01 -23.44 -14.52
CA LYS A 581 17.50 -24.22 -13.38
C LYS A 581 17.69 -23.53 -12.05
N ILE A 582 17.16 -22.31 -11.94
CA ILE A 582 17.08 -21.58 -10.68
C ILE A 582 15.64 -21.63 -10.15
N ALA A 583 15.40 -22.34 -9.06
CA ALA A 583 14.10 -22.45 -8.42
C ALA A 583 13.94 -21.48 -7.25
N PHE A 584 12.71 -21.06 -6.95
CA PHE A 584 12.37 -20.30 -5.75
C PHE A 584 11.61 -21.18 -4.76
N TYR A 585 12.05 -21.24 -3.51
CA TYR A 585 11.37 -21.96 -2.43
C TYR A 585 11.25 -21.05 -1.20
N GLY A 586 10.03 -20.62 -0.88
CA GLY A 586 9.79 -19.70 0.23
C GLY A 586 8.78 -20.20 1.26
N LEU A 587 9.10 -19.94 2.53
CA LEU A 587 8.32 -20.38 3.69
C LEU A 587 7.66 -19.19 4.42
N SER A 588 6.37 -19.29 4.73
CA SER A 588 5.57 -18.27 5.44
C SER A 588 5.56 -16.92 4.71
N TYR A 589 6.17 -15.85 5.24
CA TYR A 589 6.34 -14.61 4.46
C TYR A 589 7.21 -14.83 3.21
N GLY A 590 8.10 -15.81 3.23
CA GLY A 590 8.78 -16.31 2.04
C GLY A 590 7.80 -16.95 1.04
N GLY A 591 6.73 -17.59 1.51
CA GLY A 591 5.64 -18.08 0.67
C GLY A 591 4.89 -16.93 -0.03
N LYS A 592 4.67 -15.80 0.66
CA LYS A 592 4.14 -14.58 0.04
C LYS A 592 5.07 -14.08 -1.07
N SER A 593 6.37 -14.16 -0.82
CA SER A 593 7.41 -13.80 -1.80
C SER A 593 7.39 -14.76 -2.99
N ALA A 594 7.15 -16.06 -2.80
CA ALA A 594 6.99 -17.04 -3.87
C ALA A 594 5.79 -16.75 -4.78
N MET A 595 4.77 -16.04 -4.28
CA MET A 595 3.61 -15.63 -5.08
C MET A 595 3.79 -14.29 -5.80
N ARG A 596 4.77 -13.47 -5.41
CA ARG A 596 4.92 -12.09 -5.90
C ARG A 596 6.18 -11.85 -6.72
N ILE A 597 7.27 -12.55 -6.38
CA ILE A 597 8.58 -12.37 -7.02
C ILE A 597 8.73 -13.22 -8.29
N PRO A 598 8.53 -14.56 -8.27
CA PRO A 598 8.66 -15.39 -9.46
C PRO A 598 7.82 -14.96 -10.67
N PRO A 599 6.57 -14.45 -10.53
CA PRO A 599 5.82 -13.90 -11.65
C PRO A 599 6.52 -12.77 -12.41
N LEU A 600 7.45 -12.05 -11.75
CA LEU A 600 8.10 -10.84 -12.25
C LEU A 600 9.61 -10.97 -12.44
N VAL A 601 10.17 -12.15 -12.17
CA VAL A 601 11.59 -12.48 -12.36
C VAL A 601 11.68 -13.70 -13.26
N ASP A 602 12.12 -13.48 -14.50
CA ASP A 602 12.03 -14.46 -15.58
C ASP A 602 12.98 -15.65 -15.39
N ASN A 603 14.09 -15.45 -14.67
CA ASN A 603 15.12 -16.47 -14.46
C ASN A 603 14.65 -17.61 -13.54
N TYR A 604 13.55 -17.46 -12.79
CA TYR A 604 13.06 -18.55 -11.96
C TYR A 604 12.36 -19.60 -12.83
N CYS A 605 12.83 -20.84 -12.78
CA CYS A 605 12.24 -21.94 -13.54
C CYS A 605 11.06 -22.61 -12.81
N LEU A 606 10.94 -22.43 -11.49
CA LEU A 606 9.95 -23.08 -10.62
C LEU A 606 9.71 -22.24 -9.36
N ALA A 607 8.51 -22.30 -8.78
CA ALA A 607 8.19 -21.67 -7.50
C ALA A 607 7.48 -22.63 -6.51
N ILE A 608 7.93 -22.65 -5.26
CA ILE A 608 7.31 -23.37 -4.14
C ILE A 608 6.83 -22.37 -3.09
N CYS A 609 5.52 -22.38 -2.83
CA CYS A 609 4.89 -21.58 -1.79
C CYS A 609 4.57 -22.45 -0.57
N SER A 610 5.36 -22.33 0.49
CA SER A 610 5.25 -23.15 1.69
C SER A 610 4.71 -22.37 2.88
N ALA A 611 3.79 -22.99 3.65
CA ALA A 611 3.20 -22.42 4.86
C ALA A 611 2.59 -21.01 4.66
N ASP A 612 1.98 -20.76 3.51
CA ASP A 612 1.34 -19.46 3.21
C ASP A 612 0.16 -19.55 2.24
N PHE A 613 0.22 -20.41 1.22
CA PHE A 613 -0.76 -20.43 0.14
C PHE A 613 -2.18 -20.64 0.67
N ASN A 614 -3.11 -19.70 0.40
CA ASN A 614 -4.54 -19.78 0.76
C ASN A 614 -5.36 -18.72 0.00
N ASP A 615 -6.66 -18.62 0.27
CA ASP A 615 -7.49 -17.48 -0.15
C ASP A 615 -7.01 -16.18 0.54
N TRP A 616 -6.00 -15.55 -0.06
CA TRP A 616 -5.28 -14.43 0.50
C TRP A 616 -6.16 -13.19 0.68
N VAL A 617 -7.01 -12.89 -0.31
CA VAL A 617 -7.97 -11.78 -0.23
C VAL A 617 -8.91 -11.95 0.98
N TRP A 618 -9.47 -13.15 1.18
CA TRP A 618 -10.26 -13.43 2.39
C TRP A 618 -9.45 -13.26 3.67
N LYS A 619 -8.19 -13.71 3.67
CA LYS A 619 -7.30 -13.61 4.83
C LYS A 619 -6.96 -12.17 5.23
N ILE A 620 -7.01 -11.20 4.32
CA ILE A 620 -6.73 -9.79 4.65
C ILE A 620 -8.00 -8.92 4.75
N ALA A 621 -9.17 -9.39 4.30
CA ALA A 621 -10.39 -8.57 4.26
C ALA A 621 -11.55 -9.08 5.13
N SER A 622 -11.50 -10.34 5.60
CA SER A 622 -12.57 -10.91 6.43
C SER A 622 -12.57 -10.35 7.85
N SER A 623 -13.66 -9.72 8.30
CA SER A 623 -13.80 -9.25 9.69
C SER A 623 -14.19 -10.34 10.69
N ARG A 624 -14.59 -11.52 10.18
CA ARG A 624 -15.16 -12.62 10.99
C ARG A 624 -14.23 -13.80 11.26
N SER A 625 -13.17 -13.93 10.47
CA SER A 625 -12.31 -15.11 10.49
C SER A 625 -11.21 -14.95 11.53
N PRO A 626 -10.96 -15.95 12.39
CA PRO A 626 -9.81 -15.91 13.30
C PRO A 626 -8.47 -16.02 12.58
N TYR A 627 -8.46 -16.44 11.30
CA TYR A 627 -7.26 -16.51 10.46
C TYR A 627 -6.94 -15.18 9.77
N SER A 628 -7.79 -14.16 9.93
CA SER A 628 -7.66 -12.88 9.24
C SER A 628 -6.63 -11.96 9.88
N TYR A 629 -5.90 -11.20 9.06
CA TYR A 629 -4.92 -10.20 9.49
C TYR A 629 -5.55 -8.88 9.99
N ILE A 630 -6.86 -8.66 9.81
CA ILE A 630 -7.49 -7.36 10.17
C ILE A 630 -7.20 -6.94 11.61
N LEU A 631 -7.15 -7.89 12.55
CA LEU A 631 -6.96 -7.63 13.98
C LEU A 631 -5.58 -8.05 14.52
N THR A 632 -4.59 -8.21 13.64
CA THR A 632 -3.21 -8.58 14.02
C THR A 632 -2.24 -7.40 13.86
N GLY A 633 -1.00 -7.57 14.31
CA GLY A 633 0.01 -6.50 14.35
C GLY A 633 0.75 -6.24 13.03
N GLU A 634 0.54 -7.09 12.01
CA GLU A 634 1.18 -7.00 10.69
C GLU A 634 0.48 -5.96 9.80
N TYR A 635 0.51 -4.69 10.22
CA TYR A 635 -0.18 -3.59 9.54
C TYR A 635 0.39 -3.26 8.15
N GLU A 636 1.53 -3.83 7.76
CA GLU A 636 2.14 -3.70 6.44
C GLU A 636 1.57 -4.67 5.38
N ILE A 637 0.83 -5.68 5.80
CA ILE A 637 0.46 -6.84 4.97
C ILE A 637 -0.65 -6.54 3.95
N PHE A 638 -1.36 -5.41 4.13
CA PHE A 638 -2.46 -4.99 3.27
C PHE A 638 -1.91 -4.36 1.98
N GLU A 639 -2.22 -4.98 0.85
CA GLU A 639 -1.85 -4.54 -0.49
C GLU A 639 -3.09 -4.03 -1.23
N TRP A 640 -2.93 -2.93 -1.97
CA TRP A 640 -4.06 -2.23 -2.58
C TRP A 640 -4.78 -3.08 -3.63
N ASN A 641 -6.11 -3.19 -3.50
CA ASN A 641 -7.01 -3.73 -4.51
C ASN A 641 -6.72 -5.17 -5.00
N LEU A 642 -6.13 -6.03 -4.17
CA LEU A 642 -6.02 -7.46 -4.48
C LEU A 642 -7.40 -8.10 -4.67
N GLY A 643 -8.41 -7.65 -3.92
CA GLY A 643 -9.78 -8.14 -4.05
C GLY A 643 -10.36 -8.01 -5.46
N GLY A 644 -10.05 -6.94 -6.16
CA GLY A 644 -10.49 -6.71 -7.54
C GLY A 644 -9.50 -7.14 -8.62
N THR A 645 -8.31 -7.66 -8.28
CA THR A 645 -7.25 -7.95 -9.25
C THR A 645 -6.69 -9.37 -9.11
N PHE A 646 -5.88 -9.64 -8.09
CA PHE A 646 -5.18 -10.92 -7.93
C PHE A 646 -5.39 -11.54 -6.54
N ASN A 647 -5.86 -12.79 -6.51
CA ASN A 647 -5.63 -13.70 -5.40
C ASN A 647 -4.49 -14.67 -5.76
N TYR A 648 -4.19 -15.62 -4.89
CA TYR A 648 -3.06 -16.54 -5.09
C TYR A 648 -3.24 -17.46 -6.30
N SER A 649 -4.45 -17.87 -6.65
CA SER A 649 -4.70 -18.63 -7.88
C SER A 649 -4.43 -17.81 -9.14
N GLU A 650 -4.80 -16.53 -9.17
CA GLU A 650 -4.45 -15.64 -10.27
C GLU A 650 -2.92 -15.39 -10.33
N MET A 651 -2.24 -15.24 -9.19
CA MET A 651 -0.78 -15.14 -9.15
C MET A 651 -0.09 -16.42 -9.65
N ALA A 652 -0.62 -17.61 -9.33
CA ALA A 652 -0.12 -18.88 -9.86
C ALA A 652 -0.32 -18.99 -11.39
N ALA A 653 -1.37 -18.37 -11.94
CA ALA A 653 -1.56 -18.25 -13.38
C ALA A 653 -0.45 -17.41 -14.03
N LEU A 654 0.07 -16.39 -13.34
CA LEU A 654 1.24 -15.63 -13.80
C LEU A 654 2.55 -16.42 -13.71
N ILE A 655 2.62 -17.48 -12.90
CA ILE A 655 3.79 -18.37 -12.84
C ILE A 655 3.75 -19.38 -14.00
N ALA A 656 2.57 -19.86 -14.37
CA ALA A 656 2.36 -20.81 -15.46
C ALA A 656 3.01 -20.33 -16.78
N PRO A 657 3.59 -21.26 -17.58
CA PRO A 657 3.54 -22.73 -17.47
C PRO A 657 4.71 -23.33 -16.67
N ARG A 658 5.44 -22.51 -15.90
CA ARG A 658 6.50 -23.00 -15.02
C ARG A 658 5.89 -23.85 -13.90
N PRO A 659 6.60 -24.89 -13.42
CA PRO A 659 6.09 -25.68 -12.31
C PRO A 659 5.83 -24.84 -11.05
N PHE A 660 4.74 -25.18 -10.37
CA PHE A 660 4.30 -24.50 -9.15
C PHE A 660 3.83 -25.51 -8.09
N MET A 661 4.43 -25.44 -6.91
CA MET A 661 4.12 -26.33 -5.79
C MET A 661 3.65 -25.55 -4.57
N VAL A 662 2.72 -26.14 -3.83
CA VAL A 662 2.28 -25.66 -2.51
C VAL A 662 2.67 -26.69 -1.45
N GLU A 663 3.23 -26.24 -0.34
CA GLU A 663 3.42 -27.07 0.85
C GLU A 663 2.55 -26.54 1.98
N ARG A 664 1.72 -27.40 2.55
CA ARG A 664 0.70 -27.06 3.53
C ARG A 664 0.85 -27.94 4.77
N GLY A 665 1.03 -27.30 5.93
CA GLY A 665 0.85 -27.98 7.22
C GLY A 665 -0.63 -28.04 7.60
N HIS A 666 -1.18 -29.24 7.85
CA HIS A 666 -2.57 -29.40 8.33
C HIS A 666 -2.83 -28.76 9.71
N PHE A 667 -1.80 -28.75 10.56
CA PHE A 667 -1.84 -28.13 11.90
C PHE A 667 -1.22 -26.73 11.93
N ASP A 668 -0.86 -26.18 10.77
CA ASP A 668 -0.35 -24.82 10.69
C ASP A 668 -1.50 -23.81 10.90
N GLY A 669 -1.30 -22.87 11.82
CA GLY A 669 -2.27 -21.83 12.15
C GLY A 669 -2.43 -20.76 11.06
N VAL A 670 -1.68 -20.85 9.95
CA VAL A 670 -1.73 -19.90 8.84
C VAL A 670 -3.09 -19.86 8.14
N ALA A 671 -3.73 -21.00 7.89
CA ALA A 671 -5.05 -21.06 7.24
C ALA A 671 -5.73 -22.40 7.55
N PRO A 672 -7.06 -22.54 7.39
CA PRO A 672 -7.75 -23.82 7.50
C PRO A 672 -7.69 -24.60 6.17
N ASP A 673 -7.79 -25.94 6.22
CA ASP A 673 -7.56 -26.84 5.07
C ASP A 673 -8.49 -26.51 3.91
N GLU A 674 -9.75 -26.20 4.21
CA GLU A 674 -10.79 -25.93 3.22
C GLU A 674 -10.46 -24.69 2.38
N ARG A 675 -9.83 -23.67 2.98
CA ARG A 675 -9.46 -22.44 2.27
C ARG A 675 -8.29 -22.65 1.32
N VAL A 676 -7.36 -23.53 1.69
CA VAL A 676 -6.20 -23.86 0.85
C VAL A 676 -6.59 -24.83 -0.24
N ALA A 677 -7.36 -25.86 0.09
CA ALA A 677 -7.93 -26.76 -0.89
C ALA A 677 -8.80 -26.00 -1.91
N HIS A 678 -9.64 -25.06 -1.47
CA HIS A 678 -10.46 -24.24 -2.36
C HIS A 678 -9.61 -23.42 -3.34
N GLU A 679 -8.61 -22.69 -2.84
CA GLU A 679 -7.79 -21.84 -3.70
C GLU A 679 -6.88 -22.67 -4.62
N TYR A 680 -6.33 -23.78 -4.12
CA TYR A 680 -5.47 -24.66 -4.91
C TYR A 680 -6.25 -25.43 -5.98
N ALA A 681 -7.53 -25.75 -5.74
CA ALA A 681 -8.40 -26.37 -6.75
C ALA A 681 -8.51 -25.51 -8.02
N LYS A 682 -8.48 -24.18 -7.90
CA LYS A 682 -8.44 -23.25 -9.05
C LYS A 682 -7.14 -23.37 -9.83
N VAL A 683 -6.00 -23.47 -9.13
CA VAL A 683 -4.67 -23.70 -9.73
C VAL A 683 -4.63 -25.05 -10.46
N ARG A 684 -5.07 -26.12 -9.80
CA ARG A 684 -5.15 -27.45 -10.41
C ARG A 684 -6.05 -27.45 -11.64
N TYR A 685 -7.21 -26.79 -11.58
CA TYR A 685 -8.10 -26.67 -12.73
C TYR A 685 -7.42 -25.95 -13.91
N LEU A 686 -6.70 -24.85 -13.65
CA LEU A 686 -5.93 -24.16 -14.68
C LEU A 686 -4.84 -25.07 -15.28
N TYR A 687 -3.96 -25.64 -14.46
CA TYR A 687 -2.82 -26.42 -14.95
C TYR A 687 -3.28 -27.71 -15.64
N GLN A 688 -4.18 -28.46 -15.01
CA GLN A 688 -4.58 -29.78 -15.50
C GLN A 688 -5.66 -29.70 -16.58
N ALA A 689 -6.76 -28.99 -16.34
CA ALA A 689 -7.93 -29.06 -17.20
C ALA A 689 -7.90 -28.04 -18.35
N LYS A 690 -7.33 -26.85 -18.11
CA LYS A 690 -7.24 -25.77 -19.10
C LYS A 690 -5.98 -25.87 -19.95
N LEU A 691 -4.81 -25.98 -19.30
CA LEU A 691 -3.52 -25.91 -19.97
C LEU A 691 -2.90 -27.28 -20.31
N GLY A 692 -3.43 -28.39 -19.79
CA GLY A 692 -2.93 -29.74 -20.07
C GLY A 692 -1.54 -30.05 -19.49
N ILE A 693 -1.09 -29.29 -18.48
CA ILE A 693 0.21 -29.38 -17.80
C ILE A 693 0.04 -29.76 -16.33
N GLY A 694 -0.90 -30.67 -16.03
CA GLY A 694 -1.24 -31.05 -14.66
C GLY A 694 -0.09 -31.71 -13.89
N ASP A 695 0.91 -32.27 -14.60
CA ASP A 695 2.16 -32.81 -14.05
C ASP A 695 3.13 -31.73 -13.54
N ARG A 696 2.84 -30.44 -13.81
CA ARG A 696 3.64 -29.29 -13.37
C ARG A 696 3.09 -28.58 -12.15
N THR A 697 2.10 -29.15 -11.47
CA THR A 697 1.66 -28.59 -10.18
C THR A 697 1.35 -29.66 -9.16
N GLU A 698 1.72 -29.39 -7.92
CA GLU A 698 1.51 -30.29 -6.80
C GLU A 698 1.18 -29.52 -5.51
N ILE A 699 0.46 -30.17 -4.60
CA ILE A 699 0.26 -29.72 -3.23
C ILE A 699 0.62 -30.87 -2.29
N GLU A 700 1.52 -30.61 -1.34
CA GLU A 700 1.89 -31.53 -0.26
C GLU A 700 1.25 -31.12 1.07
#